data_AF-A0A8I3Q625-F1
#
_entry.id   AF-A0A8I3Q625-F1
#
_cell.length_a   1.000
_cell.length_b   1.000
_cell.length_c   1.000
_cell.angle_alpha   90.00
_cell.angle_beta   90.00
_cell.angle_gamma   90.00
#
_symmetry.space_group_name_H-M   'P 1'
#
loop_
_entity.id
_entity.type
_entity.pdbx_description
1 polymer ?
#
loop_
_entity_poly.entity_id
_entity_poly.type
_entity_poly.pdbx_seq_one_letter_code
_entity_poly.pdbx_strand_id
1 'polypeptide(L)'
;MRAPPQTWPLALSVFARPCPLRTLSQVHLAALPRTPRLTQSVPPAWEGLVAALPQLRGQTRSSPPAAARDAGRAHRPRPRPRPRPPPPPPSPSPSPSPSPSPSPSPSPSPSPSPSPSPSPSPCRVPGKTRSPGRAAAPGRRRGAARRTEHAQWAGPAPGARRKRPRCSRRLRWGMRYPLAWLLHSARPSTFRSVLGARLPLPERLCGFAQFFLCPLFDESCKDREVNAVDSEHEKNVMNDAWRLFQLEKATGNPKHPFSKFGTGNKYTLETRPNQEGIDVRQELLKFHSTYYSSNLMAICVLGRESLDDLTNLVVKLFSEVENKNVPLPEFPEHPFQEEHLKQLYKIVPIKDIRNLYVTFPIPDLQKYYKSNPGHYLGHLIGHEGPGSLLSELKSKGWVNTLVGGQKEGARGFMFFIINVDLTEEGLLHVEDIILHMFQYIQKLRAEGPQEWVFQECKDLNAVAFRFKDKERPRGYTSKIAGILHYYPLEEVLTAEYLLEEFRPDLIEMVLDKLRPENVRVAIVSKSFEGKTDRTEEWYGTQYKQEAVPDEVIKKWQNADLNGKFKLPTKNEFIPTNFEILSLEKEATPYPSLIKDTAMSKLWFKQDDKFFLPKACLNFEFFSPFAYVDPLHCNMAYLYLELLKDSLNEYAYAAELAGLSYDLQNTIYGMYLSVKGYNDKQPILLKKIIEKMATFEIDEKRFEIIKEAYMRSLNNFRAEQPHQHAMYYLRLLMTEVAWTKDELKEALDDVTLPRLKAFIPQLLSRLHIEALLHGNITKQAALGIMQMVEDTLIEHAHTKPLLPSQLVRYREVQLPDRGWFVYQQRNEVHNNCGIEIYYQTDMQSTSENMFLELFCQIISEPCFNTLRTKEQLGYIVFSGPRRANGIQGLRFIIQSEKPPHYLESRVEAFLITMEKSIEDMTEEAFQKHIQALAIRRLDKPKKLSAECAKYWGEIISQQYNFDRDNTEVAYLKTLTKEDIIKFYKEMLAVDAPRRHKVSVHVLAREMDSCPVVGEFPCQNDINLSQAPALPQPEVIQNMTEFKRGLPLFPLVKPHINFMAAKL
;
A
#
# COMPACT_ATOMS: atom_id res chain seq x y z
N MET A 1 31.19 -55.84 -4.92
CA MET A 1 31.70 -56.33 -6.23
C MET A 1 31.44 -55.27 -7.29
N ARG A 2 32.40 -55.08 -8.22
CA ARG A 2 32.35 -54.38 -9.54
C ARG A 2 31.37 -53.20 -9.79
N ALA A 3 31.95 -52.04 -10.13
CA ALA A 3 31.38 -50.99 -11.00
C ALA A 3 31.82 -51.23 -12.48
N PRO A 4 31.68 -50.31 -13.47
CA PRO A 4 30.87 -49.08 -13.66
C PRO A 4 29.94 -49.26 -14.92
N PRO A 5 29.84 -48.43 -16.01
CA PRO A 5 29.95 -46.96 -16.25
C PRO A 5 28.88 -46.29 -17.19
N GLN A 6 28.71 -44.95 -17.08
CA GLN A 6 28.50 -43.95 -18.19
C GLN A 6 27.20 -43.96 -19.05
N THR A 7 26.75 -42.88 -19.74
CA THR A 7 27.31 -41.55 -20.14
C THR A 7 26.23 -40.44 -20.28
N TRP A 8 26.64 -39.20 -20.60
CA TRP A 8 26.04 -38.14 -21.48
C TRP A 8 26.21 -36.69 -20.90
N PRO A 9 26.33 -35.62 -21.73
CA PRO A 9 27.52 -34.75 -21.64
C PRO A 9 27.34 -33.25 -21.28
N LEU A 10 28.49 -32.55 -21.21
CA LEU A 10 28.72 -31.15 -20.79
C LEU A 10 28.60 -30.10 -21.91
N ALA A 11 28.35 -28.85 -21.50
CA ALA A 11 28.89 -27.63 -22.13
C ALA A 11 29.26 -26.60 -21.04
N LEU A 12 30.39 -25.90 -21.19
CA LEU A 12 31.00 -25.02 -20.17
C LEU A 12 30.70 -23.53 -20.38
N SER A 13 30.72 -22.76 -19.27
CA SER A 13 31.16 -21.36 -19.27
C SER A 13 31.97 -21.04 -18.00
N VAL A 14 32.81 -20.00 -18.05
CA VAL A 14 34.08 -19.92 -17.30
C VAL A 14 34.01 -19.03 -16.04
N PHE A 15 34.60 -19.52 -14.94
CA PHE A 15 34.88 -18.74 -13.72
C PHE A 15 36.22 -17.98 -13.82
N ALA A 16 36.29 -16.79 -13.25
CA ALA A 16 37.55 -16.09 -12.94
C ALA A 16 37.61 -15.71 -11.44
N ARG A 17 38.71 -16.03 -10.76
CA ARG A 17 38.97 -15.69 -9.34
C ARG A 17 39.83 -14.41 -9.22
N PRO A 18 39.69 -13.62 -8.14
CA PRO A 18 40.53 -12.45 -7.85
C PRO A 18 41.65 -12.73 -6.81
N CYS A 19 42.79 -12.02 -6.89
CA CYS A 19 43.79 -11.84 -5.80
C CYS A 19 44.80 -10.69 -6.11
N PRO A 20 45.57 -10.14 -5.13
CA PRO A 20 45.51 -8.69 -4.85
C PRO A 20 46.87 -7.96 -4.57
N LEU A 21 46.78 -6.71 -4.04
CA LEU A 21 47.86 -5.85 -3.45
C LEU A 21 48.71 -5.05 -4.48
N ARG A 22 49.29 -3.86 -4.23
CA ARG A 22 49.30 -2.92 -3.08
C ARG A 22 49.64 -1.47 -3.54
N THR A 23 49.37 -0.50 -2.67
CA THR A 23 49.67 0.96 -2.65
C THR A 23 51.09 1.45 -3.06
N LEU A 24 51.22 2.60 -3.76
CA LEU A 24 51.81 3.89 -3.26
C LEU A 24 52.12 5.00 -4.32
N SER A 25 51.77 6.25 -3.96
CA SER A 25 52.43 7.59 -4.19
C SER A 25 53.11 8.07 -5.50
N GLN A 26 52.69 9.29 -5.91
CA GLN A 26 53.48 10.51 -6.23
C GLN A 26 54.13 10.81 -7.63
N VAL A 27 53.79 12.03 -8.11
CA VAL A 27 54.67 13.13 -8.65
C VAL A 27 55.04 13.22 -10.16
N HIS A 28 54.52 14.32 -10.75
CA HIS A 28 55.03 15.26 -11.79
C HIS A 28 55.36 14.95 -13.28
N LEU A 29 54.95 15.97 -14.07
CA LEU A 29 55.60 16.65 -15.21
C LEU A 29 55.54 16.09 -16.65
N ALA A 30 54.74 16.82 -17.46
CA ALA A 30 55.04 17.41 -18.77
C ALA A 30 55.76 16.59 -19.88
N ALA A 31 55.12 16.47 -21.05
CA ALA A 31 55.48 17.25 -22.26
C ALA A 31 54.57 16.94 -23.49
N LEU A 32 54.21 18.00 -24.23
CA LEU A 32 53.84 17.97 -25.67
C LEU A 32 55.15 17.94 -26.52
N PRO A 33 55.19 17.71 -27.86
CA PRO A 33 54.14 18.08 -28.83
C PRO A 33 54.03 17.28 -30.16
N ARG A 34 53.20 17.84 -31.08
CA ARG A 34 53.26 17.84 -32.57
C ARG A 34 52.61 16.71 -33.42
N THR A 35 51.77 17.23 -34.32
CA THR A 35 51.19 16.77 -35.61
C THR A 35 52.28 16.64 -36.71
N PRO A 36 52.03 16.18 -37.99
CA PRO A 36 50.82 16.38 -38.81
C PRO A 36 50.42 15.27 -39.84
N ARG A 37 49.70 15.70 -40.90
CA ARG A 37 48.76 14.96 -41.79
C ARG A 37 49.37 14.38 -43.10
N LEU A 38 48.57 13.50 -43.74
CA LEU A 38 48.25 13.38 -45.20
C LEU A 38 49.27 12.83 -46.22
N THR A 39 48.84 11.75 -46.92
CA THR A 39 48.76 11.48 -48.40
C THR A 39 48.15 10.06 -48.57
N GLN A 40 47.20 9.67 -49.44
CA GLN A 40 47.02 9.75 -50.92
C GLN A 40 48.16 9.05 -51.70
N SER A 41 47.99 8.18 -52.72
CA SER A 41 46.88 7.90 -53.66
C SER A 41 47.12 6.60 -54.50
N VAL A 42 46.13 5.70 -54.76
CA VAL A 42 45.48 5.41 -56.09
C VAL A 42 46.25 4.33 -56.96
N PRO A 43 45.74 3.73 -58.09
CA PRO A 43 44.77 2.60 -58.32
C PRO A 43 45.44 1.41 -59.14
N PRO A 44 44.87 0.66 -60.14
CA PRO A 44 43.48 0.40 -60.66
C PRO A 44 43.11 -1.09 -61.04
N ALA A 45 41.99 -1.24 -61.79
CA ALA A 45 41.47 -2.38 -62.62
C ALA A 45 40.49 -3.38 -61.94
N TRP A 46 39.17 -3.41 -62.26
CA TRP A 46 38.44 -4.00 -63.42
C TRP A 46 38.23 -5.53 -63.27
N GLU A 47 37.07 -6.18 -63.48
CA GLU A 47 35.78 -5.88 -64.18
C GLU A 47 34.53 -6.47 -63.47
N GLY A 48 33.29 -6.20 -63.96
CA GLY A 48 32.16 -7.16 -63.75
C GLY A 48 30.71 -6.66 -63.57
N LEU A 49 30.15 -5.87 -64.51
CA LEU A 49 28.71 -5.68 -64.87
C LEU A 49 27.55 -5.87 -63.82
N VAL A 50 26.77 -4.82 -63.47
CA VAL A 50 25.54 -4.28 -64.14
C VAL A 50 24.25 -5.07 -63.78
N ALA A 51 23.32 -4.55 -62.95
CA ALA A 51 22.18 -3.63 -63.24
C ALA A 51 20.94 -4.33 -63.89
N ALA A 52 19.70 -3.84 -63.86
CA ALA A 52 19.27 -2.44 -63.68
C ALA A 52 17.85 -2.21 -63.09
N LEU A 53 17.74 -1.03 -62.47
CA LEU A 53 16.54 -0.18 -62.26
C LEU A 53 16.30 0.67 -63.56
N PRO A 54 15.91 1.97 -63.54
CA PRO A 54 14.74 2.69 -62.97
C PRO A 54 13.86 3.34 -64.11
N GLN A 55 13.03 4.38 -63.93
CA GLN A 55 13.41 5.82 -63.88
C GLN A 55 12.25 6.78 -63.52
N LEU A 56 12.54 7.73 -62.61
CA LEU A 56 12.38 9.22 -62.69
C LEU A 56 10.97 9.83 -62.94
N ARG A 57 10.60 11.06 -62.51
CA ARG A 57 11.31 12.25 -61.96
C ARG A 57 10.31 13.13 -61.14
N GLY A 58 10.79 14.18 -60.44
CA GLY A 58 9.92 15.20 -59.78
C GLY A 58 9.16 16.13 -60.75
N GLN A 59 8.39 17.16 -60.36
CA GLN A 59 8.42 18.04 -59.17
C GLN A 59 7.10 18.84 -59.00
N THR A 60 6.86 19.41 -57.80
CA THR A 60 6.11 20.66 -57.47
C THR A 60 4.60 20.91 -57.79
N ARG A 61 3.87 21.21 -56.69
CA ARG A 61 2.85 22.29 -56.45
C ARG A 61 1.41 22.26 -57.03
N SER A 62 0.52 22.78 -56.17
CA SER A 62 -0.77 23.48 -56.38
C SER A 62 -2.05 22.73 -56.83
N SER A 63 -3.05 22.80 -55.95
CA SER A 63 -4.51 22.78 -56.19
C SER A 63 -4.96 23.97 -57.09
N PRO A 64 -6.25 24.15 -57.52
CA PRO A 64 -7.50 23.63 -56.94
C PRO A 64 -8.55 23.17 -58.02
N PRO A 65 -9.89 23.47 -58.01
CA PRO A 65 -10.89 22.43 -58.31
C PRO A 65 -11.79 22.72 -59.53
N ALA A 66 -12.73 21.83 -59.83
CA ALA A 66 -13.90 22.14 -60.68
C ALA A 66 -15.17 21.42 -60.21
N ALA A 67 -16.29 22.13 -60.27
CA ALA A 67 -17.66 21.63 -60.11
C ALA A 67 -18.11 20.90 -61.41
N ALA A 68 -19.32 20.36 -61.60
CA ALA A 68 -20.61 20.73 -61.02
C ALA A 68 -21.73 19.74 -61.38
N ARG A 69 -22.90 19.87 -60.70
CA ARG A 69 -24.28 19.61 -61.23
C ARG A 69 -24.63 18.14 -61.61
N ASP A 70 -25.87 17.68 -61.78
CA ASP A 70 -27.25 18.09 -61.43
C ASP A 70 -28.14 16.82 -61.61
N ALA A 71 -29.39 16.64 -61.13
CA ALA A 71 -30.26 17.29 -60.15
C ALA A 71 -31.49 16.35 -59.90
N GLY A 72 -32.57 16.82 -59.25
CA GLY A 72 -33.93 16.33 -59.58
C GLY A 72 -34.71 15.46 -58.56
N ARG A 73 -35.43 16.14 -57.66
CA ARG A 73 -36.83 15.87 -57.21
C ARG A 73 -37.37 14.41 -57.05
N ALA A 74 -37.51 14.02 -55.78
CA ALA A 74 -38.77 13.69 -55.08
C ALA A 74 -39.96 12.97 -55.79
N HIS A 75 -40.44 11.85 -55.21
CA HIS A 75 -41.83 11.66 -54.73
C HIS A 75 -41.99 10.44 -53.77
N ARG A 76 -42.97 10.48 -52.85
CA ARG A 76 -43.45 9.37 -51.96
C ARG A 76 -44.70 8.68 -52.59
N PRO A 77 -45.52 7.77 -51.97
CA PRO A 77 -45.46 7.01 -50.68
C PRO A 77 -46.00 5.52 -50.62
N ARG A 78 -45.61 4.74 -49.57
CA ARG A 78 -46.39 3.67 -48.81
C ARG A 78 -46.90 2.38 -49.54
N PRO A 79 -47.42 1.30 -48.85
CA PRO A 79 -47.41 0.89 -47.41
C PRO A 79 -46.91 -0.58 -47.12
N ARG A 80 -47.12 -1.09 -45.88
CA ARG A 80 -46.65 -2.39 -45.27
C ARG A 80 -47.55 -3.62 -45.60
N PRO A 81 -47.13 -4.89 -45.32
CA PRO A 81 -47.33 -5.54 -43.98
C PRO A 81 -46.19 -6.48 -43.47
N ARG A 82 -46.38 -7.06 -42.26
CA ARG A 82 -45.56 -8.06 -41.49
C ARG A 82 -46.54 -9.12 -40.89
N PRO A 83 -46.15 -10.16 -40.12
CA PRO A 83 -44.98 -11.09 -40.12
C PRO A 83 -45.40 -12.59 -39.94
N ARG A 84 -44.47 -13.59 -39.88
CA ARG A 84 -44.51 -14.83 -39.02
C ARG A 84 -43.23 -15.73 -39.15
N PRO A 85 -43.02 -16.83 -38.38
CA PRO A 85 -41.74 -17.14 -37.69
C PRO A 85 -40.95 -18.39 -38.19
N PRO A 86 -39.74 -18.69 -37.65
CA PRO A 86 -38.92 -19.86 -38.01
C PRO A 86 -39.30 -21.20 -37.32
N PRO A 87 -38.82 -22.37 -37.82
CA PRO A 87 -39.26 -23.73 -37.45
C PRO A 87 -38.46 -24.44 -36.30
N PRO A 88 -38.95 -25.60 -35.78
CA PRO A 88 -38.50 -26.24 -34.52
C PRO A 88 -37.50 -27.43 -34.69
N PRO A 89 -36.95 -28.00 -33.58
CA PRO A 89 -35.89 -29.03 -33.60
C PRO A 89 -36.39 -30.50 -33.60
N PRO A 90 -35.55 -31.50 -33.95
CA PRO A 90 -35.93 -32.92 -34.04
C PRO A 90 -35.49 -33.81 -32.85
N SER A 91 -36.30 -34.84 -32.54
CA SER A 91 -36.02 -36.04 -31.72
C SER A 91 -37.23 -37.00 -31.79
N PRO A 92 -37.24 -38.24 -31.23
CA PRO A 92 -36.24 -39.32 -31.16
C PRO A 92 -36.81 -40.70 -31.67
N SER A 93 -36.07 -41.83 -31.56
CA SER A 93 -36.54 -43.25 -31.37
C SER A 93 -35.48 -44.30 -31.83
N PRO A 94 -35.54 -45.60 -31.44
CA PRO A 94 -35.98 -46.23 -30.18
C PRO A 94 -34.99 -47.31 -29.60
N SER A 95 -35.34 -47.95 -28.48
CA SER A 95 -34.55 -48.94 -27.71
C SER A 95 -34.65 -50.41 -28.17
N PRO A 96 -33.86 -51.33 -27.57
CA PRO A 96 -34.50 -52.48 -26.88
C PRO A 96 -33.83 -52.92 -25.53
N SER A 97 -34.47 -53.89 -24.86
CA SER A 97 -34.10 -54.60 -23.60
C SER A 97 -34.74 -56.02 -23.66
N PRO A 98 -34.54 -57.02 -22.75
CA PRO A 98 -34.00 -56.99 -21.38
C PRO A 98 -33.10 -58.19 -20.90
N SER A 99 -32.57 -58.09 -19.65
CA SER A 99 -32.38 -59.12 -18.56
C SER A 99 -31.79 -60.54 -18.82
N PRO A 100 -31.08 -61.21 -17.85
CA PRO A 100 -31.41 -61.27 -16.40
C PRO A 100 -30.23 -61.29 -15.37
N SER A 101 -30.60 -61.40 -14.08
CA SER A 101 -29.78 -61.35 -12.84
C SER A 101 -28.94 -62.62 -12.54
N PRO A 102 -28.03 -62.57 -11.52
CA PRO A 102 -28.42 -63.11 -10.19
C PRO A 102 -27.84 -62.36 -8.96
N SER A 103 -28.17 -62.86 -7.75
CA SER A 103 -27.68 -62.46 -6.41
C SER A 103 -27.80 -63.69 -5.47
N PRO A 104 -27.40 -63.70 -4.17
CA PRO A 104 -26.49 -62.83 -3.38
C PRO A 104 -25.45 -63.60 -2.49
N SER A 105 -24.66 -62.85 -1.69
CA SER A 105 -24.03 -63.27 -0.39
C SER A 105 -22.83 -64.26 -0.41
N PRO A 106 -21.99 -64.37 0.67
CA PRO A 106 -22.15 -63.82 2.04
C PRO A 106 -21.00 -62.98 2.63
N SER A 107 -21.25 -62.44 3.82
CA SER A 107 -20.34 -61.67 4.70
C SER A 107 -19.30 -62.54 5.42
N PRO A 108 -18.31 -61.89 6.08
CA PRO A 108 -17.93 -62.33 7.43
C PRO A 108 -17.91 -61.19 8.47
N SER A 109 -18.17 -61.56 9.72
CA SER A 109 -18.06 -60.78 10.97
C SER A 109 -18.12 -61.78 12.14
N PRO A 110 -17.81 -61.41 13.40
CA PRO A 110 -16.62 -60.72 13.91
C PRO A 110 -16.00 -61.51 15.10
N SER A 111 -15.22 -60.84 15.98
CA SER A 111 -14.83 -61.27 17.36
C SER A 111 -13.51 -62.08 17.51
N PRO A 112 -12.82 -62.06 18.68
CA PRO A 112 -13.28 -61.62 20.00
C PRO A 112 -12.48 -60.52 20.74
N SER A 113 -13.16 -59.94 21.71
CA SER A 113 -12.62 -59.06 22.77
C SER A 113 -12.02 -59.86 23.93
N PRO A 114 -11.26 -59.20 24.82
CA PRO A 114 -11.34 -59.52 26.25
C PRO A 114 -11.65 -58.30 27.14
N SER A 115 -12.31 -58.56 28.27
CA SER A 115 -12.66 -57.67 29.41
C SER A 115 -13.10 -58.59 30.58
N PRO A 116 -13.19 -58.17 31.87
CA PRO A 116 -13.11 -56.81 32.44
C PRO A 116 -12.32 -56.62 33.79
N SER A 117 -12.13 -55.34 34.21
CA SER A 117 -12.09 -54.80 35.60
C SER A 117 -10.94 -55.17 36.58
N PRO A 118 -10.66 -54.36 37.66
CA PRO A 118 -11.45 -53.27 38.27
C PRO A 118 -10.75 -51.88 38.44
N SER A 119 -11.48 -50.92 39.02
CA SER A 119 -11.12 -49.49 39.23
C SER A 119 -10.21 -49.21 40.45
N PRO A 120 -9.63 -47.99 40.58
CA PRO A 120 -10.29 -46.95 41.38
C PRO A 120 -10.23 -45.50 40.81
N SER A 121 -10.91 -44.58 41.50
CA SER A 121 -11.14 -43.16 41.13
C SER A 121 -10.04 -42.19 41.65
N PRO A 122 -10.23 -40.85 41.70
CA PRO A 122 -10.01 -39.91 40.60
C PRO A 122 -8.92 -38.85 40.88
N CYS A 123 -8.26 -38.30 39.85
CA CYS A 123 -7.41 -37.10 39.99
C CYS A 123 -7.63 -36.04 38.90
N ARG A 124 -7.94 -34.80 39.32
CA ARG A 124 -7.97 -33.59 38.49
C ARG A 124 -6.55 -33.09 38.19
N VAL A 125 -6.18 -32.91 36.92
CA VAL A 125 -5.03 -32.05 36.50
C VAL A 125 -5.38 -31.32 35.19
N PRO A 126 -5.00 -30.02 34.99
CA PRO A 126 -5.65 -29.18 33.97
C PRO A 126 -4.82 -28.89 32.70
N GLY A 127 -5.54 -28.66 31.58
CA GLY A 127 -5.22 -27.66 30.54
C GLY A 127 -3.91 -27.77 29.74
N LYS A 128 -3.96 -28.41 28.55
CA LYS A 128 -2.85 -28.47 27.59
C LYS A 128 -2.48 -27.09 26.97
N THR A 129 -1.17 -26.82 26.82
CA THR A 129 -0.57 -25.58 26.27
C THR A 129 0.06 -25.76 24.87
N ARG A 130 0.46 -24.65 24.22
CA ARG A 130 0.45 -24.47 22.74
C ARG A 130 1.82 -24.01 22.16
N SER A 131 1.86 -23.55 20.90
CA SER A 131 2.95 -22.79 20.22
C SER A 131 2.47 -21.40 19.73
N PRO A 132 3.32 -20.37 19.46
CA PRO A 132 2.94 -18.95 19.67
C PRO A 132 2.28 -18.24 18.49
N GLY A 133 1.37 -17.32 18.84
CA GLY A 133 0.58 -16.44 17.97
C GLY A 133 -0.60 -15.88 18.76
N ARG A 134 -1.48 -15.07 18.15
CA ARG A 134 -2.71 -14.58 18.84
C ARG A 134 -3.59 -15.75 19.32
N ALA A 135 -3.72 -16.80 18.49
CA ALA A 135 -4.42 -18.03 18.82
C ALA A 135 -3.79 -18.83 19.99
N ALA A 136 -2.51 -18.62 20.29
CA ALA A 136 -1.79 -19.31 21.36
C ALA A 136 -2.11 -18.77 22.76
N ALA A 137 -2.35 -17.46 22.86
CA ALA A 137 -2.44 -16.72 24.12
C ALA A 137 -3.35 -17.41 25.17
N PRO A 138 -3.01 -17.37 26.47
CA PRO A 138 -3.79 -18.00 27.53
C PRO A 138 -5.27 -17.59 27.45
N GLY A 139 -6.20 -18.52 27.71
CA GLY A 139 -7.64 -18.24 27.55
C GLY A 139 -8.12 -17.03 28.38
N ARG A 140 -7.48 -16.79 29.53
CA ARG A 140 -7.74 -15.66 30.42
C ARG A 140 -7.00 -14.36 30.05
N ARG A 141 -6.09 -14.36 29.06
CA ARG A 141 -5.22 -13.21 28.71
C ARG A 141 -5.15 -12.99 27.20
N ARG A 142 -6.23 -12.39 26.67
CA ARG A 142 -6.35 -11.92 25.29
C ARG A 142 -5.31 -10.78 25.06
N GLY A 143 -4.55 -10.87 23.96
CA GLY A 143 -3.45 -9.94 23.62
C GLY A 143 -2.06 -10.22 24.20
N ALA A 144 -1.85 -11.24 25.04
CA ALA A 144 -0.58 -11.48 25.74
C ALA A 144 0.65 -11.53 24.82
N ALA A 145 0.55 -12.21 23.66
CA ALA A 145 1.65 -12.30 22.69
C ALA A 145 2.06 -10.92 22.12
N ARG A 146 1.11 -9.99 21.95
CA ARG A 146 1.36 -8.62 21.47
C ARG A 146 2.08 -7.77 22.54
N ARG A 147 1.74 -7.96 23.83
CA ARG A 147 2.50 -7.35 24.93
C ARG A 147 3.91 -7.92 25.04
N THR A 148 4.12 -9.23 24.81
CA THR A 148 5.47 -9.82 24.76
C THR A 148 6.32 -9.19 23.65
N GLU A 149 5.76 -9.01 22.46
CA GLU A 149 6.41 -8.34 21.31
C GLU A 149 6.80 -6.89 21.64
N HIS A 150 5.91 -6.13 22.27
CA HIS A 150 6.21 -4.76 22.72
C HIS A 150 7.26 -4.71 23.85
N ALA A 151 7.15 -5.57 24.86
CA ALA A 151 8.01 -5.52 26.04
C ALA A 151 9.44 -6.05 25.80
N GLN A 152 9.69 -6.76 24.69
CA GLN A 152 11.05 -7.13 24.27
C GLN A 152 11.91 -5.92 23.87
N TRP A 153 11.30 -4.80 23.44
CA TRP A 153 12.02 -3.57 23.09
C TRP A 153 12.62 -2.83 24.30
N ALA A 154 12.26 -3.19 25.53
CA ALA A 154 12.74 -2.57 26.77
C ALA A 154 14.23 -2.89 27.10
N GLY A 155 14.88 -3.79 26.35
CA GLY A 155 16.31 -4.09 26.45
C GLY A 155 16.69 -5.22 27.42
N PRO A 156 17.97 -5.68 27.38
CA PRO A 156 18.50 -6.75 28.24
C PRO A 156 19.19 -6.23 29.52
N ALA A 157 19.46 -7.13 30.47
CA ALA A 157 19.84 -6.81 31.85
C ALA A 157 21.19 -6.05 32.05
N PRO A 158 21.25 -5.03 32.94
CA PRO A 158 22.51 -4.41 33.38
C PRO A 158 23.42 -5.34 34.20
N GLY A 159 22.92 -6.51 34.59
CA GLY A 159 23.50 -7.44 35.59
C GLY A 159 24.33 -8.61 35.04
N ALA A 160 24.37 -8.84 33.72
CA ALA A 160 25.19 -9.91 33.10
C ALA A 160 26.72 -9.62 33.13
N ARG A 161 27.21 -8.92 34.16
CA ARG A 161 28.54 -8.30 34.25
C ARG A 161 29.72 -9.28 34.42
N ARG A 162 29.48 -10.58 34.63
CA ARG A 162 30.53 -11.54 35.04
C ARG A 162 30.94 -12.63 34.04
N LYS A 163 30.30 -12.79 32.86
CA LYS A 163 30.69 -13.87 31.90
C LYS A 163 30.65 -13.57 30.39
N ARG A 164 30.35 -12.36 29.91
CA ARG A 164 30.30 -12.07 28.45
C ARG A 164 30.98 -10.74 28.06
N PRO A 165 32.12 -10.75 27.34
CA PRO A 165 32.78 -9.51 26.89
C PRO A 165 32.16 -8.95 25.59
N ARG A 166 32.23 -7.62 25.45
CA ARG A 166 31.89 -6.77 24.27
C ARG A 166 30.42 -6.37 24.03
N CYS A 167 29.44 -7.25 23.77
CA CYS A 167 28.12 -6.76 23.25
C CYS A 167 27.32 -5.84 24.21
N SER A 168 27.46 -5.94 25.54
CA SER A 168 26.66 -5.13 26.48
C SER A 168 27.08 -3.66 26.59
N ARG A 169 28.30 -3.28 26.18
CA ARG A 169 28.86 -1.92 26.41
C ARG A 169 28.26 -0.82 25.52
N ARG A 170 27.56 -1.15 24.41
CA ARG A 170 27.15 -0.16 23.38
C ARG A 170 25.64 0.12 23.29
N LEU A 171 24.81 -0.52 24.11
CA LEU A 171 23.33 -0.47 24.04
C LEU A 171 22.65 0.85 24.49
N ARG A 172 23.38 1.97 24.57
CA ARG A 172 22.80 3.30 24.88
C ARG A 172 22.50 4.18 23.66
N TRP A 173 22.79 3.71 22.44
CA TRP A 173 22.69 4.52 21.22
C TRP A 173 21.54 4.07 20.33
N GLY A 174 20.59 4.99 20.09
CA GLY A 174 19.25 4.69 19.58
C GLY A 174 19.23 3.88 18.29
N MET A 175 18.64 2.68 18.38
CA MET A 175 18.09 1.97 17.23
C MET A 175 16.84 2.72 16.75
N ARG A 176 16.52 2.64 15.44
CA ARG A 176 15.16 2.97 15.01
C ARG A 176 14.22 1.88 15.50
N TYR A 177 13.20 2.24 16.29
CA TYR A 177 12.15 1.33 16.74
C TYR A 177 11.61 0.49 15.58
N PRO A 178 11.80 -0.83 15.60
CA PRO A 178 11.33 -1.67 14.52
C PRO A 178 9.84 -1.99 14.68
N LEU A 179 9.12 -1.97 13.55
CA LEU A 179 7.70 -2.34 13.48
C LEU A 179 7.58 -3.86 13.41
N ALA A 180 7.00 -4.48 14.43
CA ALA A 180 6.66 -5.89 14.44
C ALA A 180 5.13 -6.07 14.31
N TRP A 181 4.67 -7.23 13.84
CA TRP A 181 3.26 -7.49 13.54
C TRP A 181 2.90 -8.94 13.91
N LEU A 182 1.86 -9.08 14.75
CA LEU A 182 1.24 -10.36 15.07
C LEU A 182 -0.03 -10.58 14.24
N LEU A 183 -0.03 -11.62 13.40
CA LEU A 183 -1.21 -12.13 12.68
C LEU A 183 -2.00 -13.13 13.55
N HIS A 184 -3.18 -13.55 13.07
CA HIS A 184 -4.13 -14.39 13.85
C HIS A 184 -3.78 -15.89 13.83
N SER A 185 -3.12 -16.34 12.76
CA SER A 185 -2.59 -17.69 12.60
C SER A 185 -1.43 -17.97 13.54
N ALA A 186 -1.01 -19.24 13.62
CA ALA A 186 0.23 -19.67 14.28
C ALA A 186 1.49 -19.29 13.47
N ARG A 187 1.54 -18.06 12.94
CA ARG A 187 2.77 -17.46 12.42
C ARG A 187 3.59 -16.96 13.61
N PRO A 188 4.86 -17.35 13.75
CA PRO A 188 5.79 -16.70 14.66
C PRO A 188 5.81 -15.19 14.40
N SER A 189 5.85 -14.40 15.47
CA SER A 189 5.93 -12.93 15.41
C SER A 189 7.08 -12.50 14.50
N THR A 190 6.74 -11.88 13.37
CA THR A 190 7.73 -11.58 12.33
C THR A 190 8.47 -10.30 12.70
N PHE A 191 9.54 -10.45 13.49
CA PHE A 191 10.36 -9.36 13.95
C PHE A 191 11.15 -8.71 12.80
N ARG A 192 10.55 -7.69 12.21
CA ARG A 192 11.18 -6.86 11.19
C ARG A 192 12.24 -6.00 11.84
N SER A 193 13.48 -6.01 11.38
CA SER A 193 14.45 -4.98 11.74
C SER A 193 15.09 -4.35 10.50
N VAL A 194 15.02 -3.02 10.40
CA VAL A 194 16.08 -2.24 9.75
C VAL A 194 16.74 -1.46 10.86
N LEU A 195 17.85 -2.02 11.30
CA LEU A 195 18.74 -1.33 12.19
C LEU A 195 19.44 -0.29 11.31
N GLY A 196 19.30 1.00 11.66
CA GLY A 196 19.83 2.10 10.84
C GLY A 196 21.35 2.02 10.67
N ALA A 197 21.91 2.82 9.76
CA ALA A 197 23.35 2.84 9.46
C ALA A 197 24.25 3.41 10.58
N ARG A 198 23.74 3.52 11.81
CA ARG A 198 24.46 4.05 12.99
C ARG A 198 25.54 3.09 13.52
N LEU A 199 25.47 1.78 13.22
CA LEU A 199 26.40 0.73 13.66
C LEU A 199 26.60 -0.34 12.56
N PRO A 200 27.66 -1.16 12.59
CA PRO A 200 27.86 -2.29 11.67
C PRO A 200 26.78 -3.40 11.78
N LEU A 201 26.62 -4.25 10.76
CA LEU A 201 25.66 -5.37 10.79
C LEU A 201 25.86 -6.32 12.00
N PRO A 202 27.08 -6.77 12.36
CA PRO A 202 27.27 -7.67 13.50
C PRO A 202 26.82 -7.12 14.85
N GLU A 203 27.10 -5.83 15.13
CA GLU A 203 26.71 -5.21 16.43
C GLU A 203 25.19 -5.08 16.54
N ARG A 204 24.54 -4.68 15.44
CA ARG A 204 23.09 -4.52 15.37
C ARG A 204 22.38 -5.87 15.50
N LEU A 205 22.89 -6.90 14.83
CA LEU A 205 22.35 -8.26 14.90
C LEU A 205 22.59 -8.91 16.28
N CYS A 206 23.71 -8.60 16.96
CA CYS A 206 23.94 -9.05 18.35
C CYS A 206 22.87 -8.53 19.31
N GLY A 207 22.51 -7.24 19.21
CA GLY A 207 21.43 -6.65 20.01
C GLY A 207 20.06 -7.26 19.73
N PHE A 208 19.76 -7.53 18.45
CA PHE A 208 18.52 -8.21 18.05
C PHE A 208 18.44 -9.65 18.56
N ALA A 209 19.54 -10.41 18.53
CA ALA A 209 19.57 -11.79 19.02
C ALA A 209 19.20 -11.91 20.51
N GLN A 210 19.52 -10.91 21.34
CA GLN A 210 19.23 -10.95 22.79
C GLN A 210 17.73 -11.05 23.12
N PHE A 211 16.84 -10.64 22.21
CA PHE A 211 15.38 -10.68 22.39
C PHE A 211 14.86 -12.12 22.49
N PHE A 212 15.52 -13.03 21.77
CA PHE A 212 15.18 -14.45 21.73
C PHE A 212 15.89 -15.25 22.84
N LEU A 213 16.86 -14.64 23.53
CA LEU A 213 17.67 -15.27 24.57
C LEU A 213 17.22 -14.89 25.99
N CYS A 214 17.25 -13.60 26.35
CA CYS A 214 17.05 -13.16 27.73
C CYS A 214 16.44 -11.74 27.82
N PRO A 215 15.18 -11.54 27.38
CA PRO A 215 14.46 -10.28 27.59
C PRO A 215 14.23 -10.00 29.08
N LEU A 216 14.35 -8.73 29.49
CA LEU A 216 14.14 -8.33 30.89
C LEU A 216 12.69 -8.46 31.37
N PHE A 217 11.76 -8.06 30.49
CA PHE A 217 10.39 -7.69 30.84
C PHE A 217 10.36 -6.82 32.10
N ASP A 218 11.09 -5.68 32.08
CA ASP A 218 11.18 -4.76 33.21
C ASP A 218 9.79 -4.25 33.65
N GLU A 219 9.55 -4.16 34.96
CA GLU A 219 8.23 -3.87 35.53
C GLU A 219 7.73 -2.46 35.14
N SER A 220 8.60 -1.45 35.22
CA SER A 220 8.26 -0.07 34.83
C SER A 220 8.02 0.05 33.32
N CYS A 221 8.80 -0.65 32.49
CA CYS A 221 8.54 -0.72 31.06
C CYS A 221 7.21 -1.45 30.76
N LYS A 222 6.89 -2.49 31.53
CA LYS A 222 5.63 -3.26 31.41
C LYS A 222 4.42 -2.39 31.76
N ASP A 223 4.49 -1.57 32.81
CA ASP A 223 3.43 -0.60 33.20
C ASP A 223 3.27 0.55 32.20
N ARG A 224 4.38 1.07 31.64
CA ARG A 224 4.31 2.13 30.63
C ARG A 224 3.73 1.64 29.30
N GLU A 225 4.30 0.59 28.73
CA GLU A 225 3.99 0.15 27.35
C GLU A 225 2.59 -0.49 27.20
N VAL A 226 1.89 -0.78 28.29
CA VAL A 226 0.46 -1.20 28.21
C VAL A 226 -0.41 -0.08 27.65
N ASN A 227 -0.12 1.18 27.97
CA ASN A 227 -0.89 2.34 27.50
C ASN A 227 -0.67 2.55 25.99
N ALA A 228 0.51 2.23 25.46
CA ALA A 228 0.75 2.20 24.02
C ALA A 228 -0.08 1.11 23.30
N VAL A 229 -0.27 -0.07 23.92
CA VAL A 229 -1.16 -1.13 23.38
C VAL A 229 -2.63 -0.74 23.50
N ASP A 230 -3.01 -0.04 24.57
CA ASP A 230 -4.36 0.48 24.80
C ASP A 230 -4.73 1.55 23.76
N SER A 231 -3.88 2.56 23.59
CA SER A 231 -3.99 3.59 22.55
C SER A 231 -3.98 2.98 21.13
N GLU A 232 -3.26 1.86 20.91
CA GLU A 232 -3.36 1.12 19.65
C GLU A 232 -4.73 0.47 19.46
N HIS A 233 -5.33 -0.10 20.50
CA HIS A 233 -6.69 -0.64 20.46
C HIS A 233 -7.72 0.47 20.22
N GLU A 234 -7.67 1.56 20.98
CA GLU A 234 -8.64 2.66 20.94
C GLU A 234 -8.71 3.31 19.55
N LYS A 235 -7.55 3.56 18.93
CA LYS A 235 -7.43 3.98 17.52
C LYS A 235 -8.21 3.05 16.56
N ASN A 236 -8.35 1.76 16.88
CA ASN A 236 -9.08 0.79 16.07
C ASN A 236 -10.55 0.62 16.47
N VAL A 237 -11.01 1.08 17.66
CA VAL A 237 -12.38 0.82 18.18
C VAL A 237 -13.45 1.34 17.21
N MET A 238 -13.26 2.56 16.70
CA MET A 238 -14.15 3.21 15.74
C MET A 238 -13.79 2.93 14.27
N ASN A 239 -12.95 1.92 13.99
CA ASN A 239 -12.57 1.55 12.62
C ASN A 239 -13.34 0.32 12.13
N ASP A 240 -14.17 0.51 11.11
CA ASP A 240 -15.06 -0.53 10.56
C ASP A 240 -14.35 -1.84 10.17
N ALA A 241 -13.13 -1.79 9.62
CA ALA A 241 -12.42 -3.00 9.24
C ALA A 241 -12.01 -3.85 10.45
N TRP A 242 -11.60 -3.22 11.55
CA TRP A 242 -11.29 -3.93 12.81
C TRP A 242 -12.54 -4.45 13.52
N ARG A 243 -13.63 -3.66 13.49
CA ARG A 243 -14.96 -4.05 14.00
C ARG A 243 -15.45 -5.33 13.33
N LEU A 244 -15.47 -5.35 11.98
CA LEU A 244 -15.87 -6.50 11.19
C LEU A 244 -14.95 -7.72 11.41
N PHE A 245 -13.63 -7.50 11.48
CA PHE A 245 -12.66 -8.58 11.75
C PHE A 245 -12.84 -9.22 13.14
N GLN A 246 -13.23 -8.46 14.16
CA GLN A 246 -13.51 -9.02 15.49
C GLN A 246 -14.92 -9.63 15.57
N LEU A 247 -15.91 -9.06 14.89
CA LEU A 247 -17.27 -9.61 14.82
C LEU A 247 -17.32 -10.97 14.10
N GLU A 248 -16.55 -11.15 13.02
CA GLU A 248 -16.38 -12.46 12.35
C GLU A 248 -15.87 -13.55 13.33
N LYS A 249 -15.07 -13.15 14.33
CA LYS A 249 -14.53 -14.06 15.35
C LYS A 249 -15.53 -14.33 16.48
N ALA A 250 -16.30 -13.31 16.87
CA ALA A 250 -17.32 -13.40 17.90
C ALA A 250 -18.53 -14.24 17.46
N THR A 251 -18.77 -14.36 16.16
CA THR A 251 -19.90 -15.09 15.54
C THR A 251 -19.52 -16.48 14.99
N GLY A 252 -18.36 -17.00 15.39
CA GLY A 252 -17.97 -18.41 15.24
C GLY A 252 -18.00 -19.13 16.59
N ASN A 253 -17.52 -20.38 16.62
CA ASN A 253 -17.48 -21.21 17.83
C ASN A 253 -16.72 -20.47 18.95
N PRO A 254 -17.37 -20.05 20.05
CA PRO A 254 -16.73 -19.25 21.08
C PRO A 254 -15.61 -19.99 21.81
N LYS A 255 -15.66 -21.34 21.82
CA LYS A 255 -14.61 -22.21 22.38
C LYS A 255 -13.37 -22.30 21.49
N HIS A 256 -13.52 -22.08 20.18
CA HIS A 256 -12.43 -22.20 19.23
C HIS A 256 -11.45 -21.01 19.34
N PRO A 257 -10.10 -21.21 19.30
CA PRO A 257 -9.12 -20.14 19.50
C PRO A 257 -9.20 -18.93 18.55
N PHE A 258 -9.92 -19.05 17.44
CA PHE A 258 -10.20 -17.94 16.52
C PHE A 258 -11.00 -16.79 17.19
N SER A 259 -11.88 -17.09 18.16
CA SER A 259 -12.76 -16.15 18.87
C SER A 259 -12.03 -15.09 19.71
N LYS A 260 -10.73 -15.27 19.93
CA LYS A 260 -9.93 -14.42 20.82
C LYS A 260 -9.73 -13.01 20.25
N PHE A 261 -9.96 -12.00 21.11
CA PHE A 261 -9.40 -10.67 20.91
C PHE A 261 -7.88 -10.72 20.85
N GLY A 262 -7.34 -10.35 19.70
CA GLY A 262 -5.93 -10.51 19.39
C GLY A 262 -5.03 -9.35 19.81
N THR A 263 -5.59 -8.16 20.00
CA THR A 263 -4.83 -6.94 20.33
C THR A 263 -4.47 -6.90 21.80
N GLY A 264 -5.45 -7.14 22.68
CA GLY A 264 -5.34 -6.78 24.09
C GLY A 264 -5.55 -5.29 24.30
N ASN A 265 -5.78 -4.92 25.56
CA ASN A 265 -5.99 -3.55 26.01
C ASN A 265 -5.61 -3.49 27.50
N LYS A 266 -5.66 -2.30 28.12
CA LYS A 266 -5.31 -2.12 29.54
C LYS A 266 -6.16 -3.00 30.46
N TYR A 267 -7.45 -3.16 30.14
CA TYR A 267 -8.31 -4.09 30.88
C TYR A 267 -7.82 -5.55 30.83
N THR A 268 -7.54 -6.11 29.65
CA THR A 268 -7.14 -7.53 29.51
C THR A 268 -5.70 -7.81 29.89
N LEU A 269 -4.84 -6.79 29.91
CA LEU A 269 -3.41 -6.91 30.16
C LEU A 269 -3.00 -6.43 31.56
N GLU A 270 -3.75 -5.54 32.22
CA GLU A 270 -3.42 -4.99 33.52
C GLU A 270 -4.58 -5.07 34.51
N THR A 271 -5.73 -4.43 34.23
CA THR A 271 -6.81 -4.28 35.22
C THR A 271 -7.36 -5.63 35.70
N ARG A 272 -7.84 -6.48 34.77
CA ARG A 272 -8.36 -7.82 35.12
C ARG A 272 -7.25 -8.76 35.64
N PRO A 273 -6.04 -8.79 35.03
CA PRO A 273 -4.89 -9.49 35.63
C PRO A 273 -4.62 -9.12 37.10
N ASN A 274 -4.64 -7.84 37.45
CA ASN A 274 -4.43 -7.42 38.85
C ASN A 274 -5.60 -7.88 39.75
N GLN A 275 -6.85 -7.79 39.28
CA GLN A 275 -8.04 -8.30 39.98
C GLN A 275 -8.02 -9.83 40.18
N GLU A 276 -7.47 -10.60 39.24
CA GLU A 276 -7.32 -12.06 39.33
C GLU A 276 -6.07 -12.50 40.16
N GLY A 277 -5.40 -11.57 40.86
CA GLY A 277 -4.21 -11.89 41.69
C GLY A 277 -3.02 -12.38 40.87
N ILE A 278 -2.92 -11.92 39.62
CA ILE A 278 -2.10 -12.51 38.58
C ILE A 278 -0.86 -11.63 38.34
N ASP A 279 0.34 -12.22 38.38
CA ASP A 279 1.55 -11.56 37.89
C ASP A 279 1.58 -11.63 36.35
N VAL A 280 1.77 -10.48 35.70
CA VAL A 280 1.85 -10.38 34.24
C VAL A 280 3.27 -10.55 33.73
N ARG A 281 4.27 -10.03 34.46
CA ARG A 281 5.69 -10.20 34.12
C ARG A 281 6.08 -11.68 34.13
N GLN A 282 5.61 -12.44 35.12
CA GLN A 282 5.87 -13.88 35.20
C GLN A 282 5.22 -14.65 34.05
N GLU A 283 4.02 -14.28 33.57
CA GLU A 283 3.49 -14.91 32.35
C GLU A 283 4.17 -14.42 31.06
N LEU A 284 4.72 -13.21 30.99
CA LEU A 284 5.57 -12.81 29.86
C LEU A 284 6.84 -13.68 29.79
N LEU A 285 7.50 -13.88 30.94
CA LEU A 285 8.63 -14.80 31.09
C LEU A 285 8.25 -16.25 30.77
N LYS A 286 7.14 -16.75 31.31
CA LYS A 286 6.66 -18.12 31.05
C LYS A 286 6.22 -18.33 29.61
N PHE A 287 5.63 -17.32 28.96
CA PHE A 287 5.28 -17.37 27.54
C PHE A 287 6.55 -17.34 26.68
N HIS A 288 7.51 -16.47 26.97
CA HIS A 288 8.81 -16.49 26.27
C HIS A 288 9.52 -17.84 26.47
N SER A 289 9.66 -18.30 27.71
CA SER A 289 10.25 -19.60 28.05
C SER A 289 9.54 -20.75 27.32
N THR A 290 8.21 -20.86 27.40
CA THR A 290 7.47 -22.00 26.82
C THR A 290 7.44 -21.96 25.29
N TYR A 291 7.42 -20.78 24.67
CA TYR A 291 7.05 -20.65 23.25
C TYR A 291 8.17 -20.11 22.34
N TYR A 292 9.13 -19.34 22.85
CA TYR A 292 10.29 -18.87 22.07
C TYR A 292 11.34 -19.99 22.07
N SER A 293 11.11 -20.97 21.19
CA SER A 293 11.96 -22.14 20.96
C SER A 293 12.53 -22.08 19.55
N SER A 294 13.82 -22.43 19.37
CA SER A 294 14.47 -22.32 18.06
C SER A 294 13.85 -23.21 16.97
N ASN A 295 13.21 -24.34 17.31
CA ASN A 295 12.49 -25.17 16.32
C ASN A 295 11.27 -24.49 15.67
N LEU A 296 10.85 -23.33 16.18
CA LEU A 296 9.74 -22.53 15.63
C LEU A 296 10.23 -21.22 15.00
N MET A 297 11.53 -21.00 14.86
CA MET A 297 12.10 -19.74 14.37
C MET A 297 12.69 -19.90 12.97
N ALA A 298 12.42 -18.90 12.11
CA ALA A 298 13.11 -18.72 10.84
C ALA A 298 13.76 -17.33 10.82
N ILE A 299 14.97 -17.25 10.25
CA ILE A 299 15.78 -16.03 10.24
C ILE A 299 16.26 -15.78 8.82
N CYS A 300 16.08 -14.56 8.32
CA CYS A 300 16.62 -14.12 7.04
C CYS A 300 17.51 -12.89 7.27
N VAL A 301 18.81 -13.02 6.99
CA VAL A 301 19.82 -11.95 7.11
C VAL A 301 20.28 -11.53 5.72
N LEU A 302 20.36 -10.21 5.48
CA LEU A 302 20.83 -9.63 4.22
C LEU A 302 21.96 -8.63 4.52
N GLY A 303 23.15 -8.95 4.04
CA GLY A 303 24.38 -8.14 4.20
C GLY A 303 25.09 -7.86 2.87
N ARG A 304 26.29 -7.29 2.95
CA ARG A 304 27.29 -7.24 1.85
C ARG A 304 28.39 -8.29 2.01
N GLU A 305 28.50 -8.84 3.21
CA GLU A 305 29.40 -9.89 3.64
C GLU A 305 29.18 -11.18 2.83
N SER A 306 30.18 -12.07 2.78
CA SER A 306 30.06 -13.33 2.04
C SER A 306 29.04 -14.28 2.68
N LEU A 307 28.61 -15.32 1.96
CA LEU A 307 27.72 -16.34 2.53
C LEU A 307 28.38 -17.06 3.73
N ASP A 308 29.69 -17.28 3.67
CA ASP A 308 30.46 -17.88 4.77
C ASP A 308 30.51 -16.96 5.99
N ASP A 309 30.76 -15.65 5.79
CA ASP A 309 30.75 -14.65 6.86
C ASP A 309 29.36 -14.52 7.51
N LEU A 310 28.30 -14.49 6.70
CA LEU A 310 26.93 -14.42 7.18
C LEU A 310 26.52 -15.70 7.91
N THR A 311 26.95 -16.87 7.44
CA THR A 311 26.73 -18.16 8.11
C THR A 311 27.43 -18.17 9.47
N ASN A 312 28.71 -17.82 9.52
CA ASN A 312 29.48 -17.71 10.76
C ASN A 312 28.85 -16.68 11.73
N LEU A 313 28.35 -15.56 11.22
CA LEU A 313 27.67 -14.54 12.02
C LEU A 313 26.33 -15.03 12.60
N VAL A 314 25.52 -15.74 11.81
CA VAL A 314 24.24 -16.30 12.26
C VAL A 314 24.46 -17.42 13.27
N VAL A 315 25.35 -18.38 12.97
CA VAL A 315 25.72 -19.47 13.90
C VAL A 315 26.18 -18.89 15.23
N LYS A 316 27.10 -17.92 15.22
CA LYS A 316 27.62 -17.27 16.43
C LYS A 316 26.56 -16.57 17.28
N LEU A 317 25.49 -16.04 16.69
CA LEU A 317 24.50 -15.23 17.41
C LEU A 317 23.22 -15.97 17.78
N PHE A 318 22.84 -17.00 17.02
CA PHE A 318 21.53 -17.67 17.16
C PHE A 318 21.61 -19.16 17.51
N SER A 319 22.78 -19.81 17.44
CA SER A 319 22.92 -21.21 17.93
C SER A 319 22.70 -21.34 19.43
N GLU A 320 22.85 -20.24 20.19
CA GLU A 320 22.53 -20.21 21.63
C GLU A 320 21.01 -20.19 21.93
N VAL A 321 20.13 -20.08 20.92
CA VAL A 321 18.68 -20.08 21.15
C VAL A 321 18.20 -21.50 21.44
N GLU A 322 17.78 -21.73 22.69
CA GLU A 322 17.35 -23.02 23.21
C GLU A 322 16.26 -23.68 22.34
N ASN A 323 16.49 -24.94 21.96
CA ASN A 323 15.47 -25.79 21.35
C ASN A 323 14.71 -26.56 22.43
N LYS A 324 13.43 -26.23 22.59
CA LYS A 324 12.49 -26.81 23.55
C LYS A 324 11.53 -27.81 22.89
N ASN A 325 11.75 -28.11 21.60
CA ASN A 325 10.99 -29.06 20.79
C ASN A 325 9.47 -28.88 20.88
N VAL A 326 9.02 -27.63 20.85
CA VAL A 326 7.62 -27.29 21.07
C VAL A 326 6.81 -27.68 19.82
N PRO A 327 5.71 -28.44 19.94
CA PRO A 327 4.90 -28.84 18.78
C PRO A 327 4.19 -27.63 18.17
N LEU A 328 4.10 -27.59 16.84
CA LEU A 328 3.41 -26.52 16.11
C LEU A 328 1.88 -26.60 16.37
N PRO A 329 1.14 -25.48 16.47
CA PRO A 329 -0.30 -25.53 16.70
C PRO A 329 -1.04 -25.78 15.38
N GLU A 330 -1.96 -26.72 15.42
CA GLU A 330 -2.91 -27.00 14.35
C GLU A 330 -4.34 -26.83 14.88
N PHE A 331 -5.22 -26.39 14.00
CA PHE A 331 -6.62 -26.10 14.27
C PHE A 331 -7.48 -26.82 13.22
N PRO A 332 -7.55 -28.17 13.27
CA PRO A 332 -8.27 -28.96 12.27
C PRO A 332 -9.81 -28.78 12.36
N GLU A 333 -10.32 -28.37 13.53
CA GLU A 333 -11.72 -27.96 13.68
C GLU A 333 -11.91 -26.55 13.11
N HIS A 334 -12.79 -26.43 12.12
CA HIS A 334 -13.12 -25.13 11.52
C HIS A 334 -13.86 -24.23 12.54
N PRO A 335 -13.56 -22.90 12.65
CA PRO A 335 -14.23 -22.00 13.59
C PRO A 335 -15.74 -21.84 13.36
N PHE A 336 -16.22 -22.11 12.14
CA PHE A 336 -17.64 -22.18 11.80
C PHE A 336 -18.03 -23.64 11.63
N GLN A 337 -18.81 -24.14 12.58
CA GLN A 337 -19.50 -25.43 12.56
C GLN A 337 -20.94 -25.24 12.04
N GLU A 338 -21.72 -26.31 11.87
CA GLU A 338 -23.07 -26.31 11.26
C GLU A 338 -24.02 -25.22 11.80
N GLU A 339 -24.05 -25.01 13.12
CA GLU A 339 -24.88 -24.00 13.79
C GLU A 339 -24.46 -22.54 13.50
N HIS A 340 -23.31 -22.37 12.86
CA HIS A 340 -22.75 -21.09 12.43
C HIS A 340 -22.93 -20.84 10.92
N LEU A 341 -23.51 -21.80 10.17
CA LEU A 341 -23.82 -21.73 8.75
C LEU A 341 -25.30 -21.36 8.53
N LYS A 342 -25.65 -20.93 7.31
CA LYS A 342 -26.97 -20.35 6.98
C LYS A 342 -27.33 -19.19 7.91
N GLN A 343 -26.33 -18.40 8.32
CA GLN A 343 -26.49 -17.25 9.22
C GLN A 343 -26.39 -15.94 8.45
N LEU A 344 -27.30 -15.02 8.75
CA LEU A 344 -27.34 -13.65 8.28
C LEU A 344 -26.99 -12.69 9.44
N TYR A 345 -26.04 -11.78 9.19
CA TYR A 345 -25.64 -10.74 10.13
C TYR A 345 -25.98 -9.36 9.56
N LYS A 346 -26.76 -8.56 10.28
CA LYS A 346 -27.08 -7.17 9.93
C LYS A 346 -26.30 -6.25 10.86
N ILE A 347 -25.45 -5.38 10.32
CA ILE A 347 -24.39 -4.70 11.08
C ILE A 347 -24.45 -3.19 10.86
N VAL A 348 -24.36 -2.41 11.94
CA VAL A 348 -24.29 -0.94 11.87
C VAL A 348 -22.82 -0.50 11.79
N PRO A 349 -22.38 0.12 10.68
CA PRO A 349 -21.05 0.70 10.56
C PRO A 349 -20.92 2.04 11.30
N ILE A 350 -19.69 2.48 11.51
CA ILE A 350 -19.36 3.85 11.95
C ILE A 350 -19.51 4.81 10.77
N LYS A 351 -18.81 4.53 9.67
CA LYS A 351 -18.95 5.24 8.39
C LYS A 351 -20.29 4.95 7.72
N ASP A 352 -20.73 5.83 6.84
CA ASP A 352 -21.79 5.52 5.89
C ASP A 352 -21.22 4.70 4.71
N ILE A 353 -21.20 3.39 4.92
CA ILE A 353 -20.76 2.38 3.97
C ILE A 353 -21.83 1.30 3.86
N ARG A 354 -21.99 0.77 2.65
CA ARG A 354 -22.87 -0.37 2.37
C ARG A 354 -22.04 -1.48 1.76
N ASN A 355 -21.97 -2.62 2.42
CA ASN A 355 -21.18 -3.77 1.96
C ASN A 355 -21.94 -5.07 2.22
N LEU A 356 -21.73 -6.04 1.33
CA LEU A 356 -22.14 -7.43 1.47
C LEU A 356 -20.89 -8.31 1.54
N TYR A 357 -20.78 -9.12 2.59
CA TYR A 357 -19.73 -10.12 2.76
C TYR A 357 -20.37 -11.50 2.71
N VAL A 358 -20.04 -12.29 1.69
CA VAL A 358 -20.40 -13.71 1.58
C VAL A 358 -19.16 -14.54 1.90
N THR A 359 -19.26 -15.45 2.86
CA THR A 359 -18.13 -16.24 3.37
C THR A 359 -18.50 -17.72 3.45
N PHE A 360 -17.60 -18.57 2.96
CA PHE A 360 -17.70 -20.03 3.03
C PHE A 360 -16.54 -20.61 3.86
N PRO A 361 -16.80 -21.59 4.73
CA PRO A 361 -15.76 -22.37 5.40
C PRO A 361 -15.07 -23.30 4.38
N ILE A 362 -13.74 -23.34 4.36
CA ILE A 362 -12.98 -24.27 3.50
C ILE A 362 -11.83 -24.94 4.28
N PRO A 363 -11.40 -26.15 3.89
CA PRO A 363 -10.20 -26.77 4.47
C PRO A 363 -8.96 -25.93 4.15
N ASP A 364 -7.89 -26.13 4.93
CA ASP A 364 -6.59 -25.50 4.67
C ASP A 364 -6.01 -25.94 3.30
N LEU A 365 -5.88 -24.97 2.39
CA LEU A 365 -5.37 -25.18 1.04
C LEU A 365 -3.85 -24.98 0.93
N GLN A 366 -3.15 -24.58 2.01
CA GLN A 366 -1.71 -24.27 1.98
C GLN A 366 -0.84 -25.43 1.47
N LYS A 367 -1.22 -26.67 1.77
CA LYS A 367 -0.54 -27.89 1.29
C LYS A 367 -0.65 -28.11 -0.22
N TYR A 368 -1.57 -27.43 -0.89
CA TYR A 368 -1.81 -27.51 -2.34
C TYR A 368 -1.19 -26.32 -3.11
N TYR A 369 -0.20 -25.62 -2.56
CA TYR A 369 0.39 -24.41 -3.15
C TYR A 369 0.88 -24.59 -4.60
N LYS A 370 1.37 -25.78 -4.98
CA LYS A 370 1.84 -26.11 -6.34
C LYS A 370 0.74 -26.06 -7.42
N SER A 371 -0.54 -26.22 -7.04
CA SER A 371 -1.70 -26.16 -7.94
C SER A 371 -2.68 -25.03 -7.61
N ASN A 372 -2.66 -24.55 -6.37
CA ASN A 372 -3.35 -23.37 -5.85
C ASN A 372 -4.83 -23.23 -6.29
N PRO A 373 -5.70 -24.22 -6.00
CA PRO A 373 -7.10 -24.24 -6.45
C PRO A 373 -7.92 -23.04 -5.95
N GLY A 374 -7.60 -22.50 -4.78
CA GLY A 374 -8.26 -21.30 -4.24
C GLY A 374 -7.87 -20.00 -4.96
N HIS A 375 -6.67 -19.93 -5.54
CA HIS A 375 -6.28 -18.81 -6.42
C HIS A 375 -6.96 -18.91 -7.78
N TYR A 376 -7.02 -20.12 -8.37
CA TYR A 376 -7.74 -20.38 -9.62
C TYR A 376 -9.22 -19.93 -9.55
N LEU A 377 -9.94 -20.36 -8.51
CA LEU A 377 -11.33 -19.94 -8.31
C LEU A 377 -11.47 -18.45 -7.95
N GLY A 378 -10.50 -17.88 -7.23
CA GLY A 378 -10.45 -16.44 -6.95
C GLY A 378 -10.28 -15.60 -8.21
N HIS A 379 -9.40 -16.01 -9.13
CA HIS A 379 -9.20 -15.34 -10.42
C HIS A 379 -10.46 -15.31 -11.29
N LEU A 380 -11.25 -16.39 -11.30
CA LEU A 380 -12.51 -16.44 -12.06
C LEU A 380 -13.66 -15.69 -11.37
N ILE A 381 -13.91 -15.96 -10.08
CA ILE A 381 -15.03 -15.34 -9.34
C ILE A 381 -14.79 -13.84 -9.10
N GLY A 382 -13.52 -13.46 -8.91
CA GLY A 382 -13.06 -12.07 -8.79
C GLY A 382 -12.72 -11.39 -10.12
N HIS A 383 -13.03 -11.99 -11.27
CA HIS A 383 -12.72 -11.41 -12.57
C HIS A 383 -13.55 -10.14 -12.81
N GLU A 384 -12.94 -9.08 -13.37
CA GLU A 384 -13.62 -7.79 -13.59
C GLU A 384 -13.85 -7.45 -15.08
N GLY A 385 -13.38 -8.30 -16.00
CA GLY A 385 -13.63 -8.15 -17.44
C GLY A 385 -15.03 -8.60 -17.91
N PRO A 386 -15.31 -8.55 -19.22
CA PRO A 386 -16.64 -8.79 -19.78
C PRO A 386 -17.22 -10.18 -19.48
N GLY A 387 -18.52 -10.26 -19.19
CA GLY A 387 -19.22 -11.52 -18.87
C GLY A 387 -18.95 -12.07 -17.47
N SER A 388 -18.19 -11.36 -16.65
CA SER A 388 -17.93 -11.67 -15.24
C SER A 388 -19.16 -11.46 -14.33
N LEU A 389 -19.04 -11.96 -13.10
CA LEU A 389 -19.97 -11.68 -12.02
C LEU A 389 -20.08 -10.17 -11.73
N LEU A 390 -18.96 -9.45 -11.66
CA LEU A 390 -18.96 -8.01 -11.43
C LEU A 390 -19.67 -7.24 -12.56
N SER A 391 -19.40 -7.58 -13.82
CA SER A 391 -19.98 -6.91 -15.00
C SER A 391 -21.51 -6.88 -14.98
N GLU A 392 -22.19 -8.01 -14.70
CA GLU A 392 -23.66 -8.06 -14.63
C GLU A 392 -24.20 -7.34 -13.38
N LEU A 393 -23.59 -7.50 -12.20
CA LEU A 393 -24.01 -6.80 -10.98
C LEU A 393 -23.86 -5.27 -11.10
N LYS A 394 -22.81 -4.82 -11.80
CA LYS A 394 -22.53 -3.41 -12.12
C LYS A 394 -23.51 -2.85 -13.17
N SER A 395 -23.84 -3.65 -14.19
CA SER A 395 -24.88 -3.32 -15.20
C SER A 395 -26.27 -3.16 -14.57
N LYS A 396 -26.62 -4.05 -13.64
CA LYS A 396 -27.82 -3.94 -12.80
C LYS A 396 -27.76 -2.74 -11.86
N GLY A 397 -26.59 -2.17 -11.61
CA GLY A 397 -26.39 -1.00 -10.77
C GLY A 397 -26.49 -1.32 -9.29
N TRP A 398 -26.15 -2.55 -8.90
CA TRP A 398 -26.25 -3.06 -7.53
C TRP A 398 -24.93 -2.94 -6.76
N VAL A 399 -23.79 -3.03 -7.46
CA VAL A 399 -22.43 -2.99 -6.88
C VAL A 399 -21.50 -2.14 -7.76
N ASN A 400 -20.34 -1.75 -7.25
CA ASN A 400 -19.29 -1.08 -8.04
C ASN A 400 -18.00 -1.90 -8.12
N THR A 401 -17.68 -2.63 -7.05
CA THR A 401 -16.43 -3.36 -6.81
C THR A 401 -16.74 -4.76 -6.28
N LEU A 402 -15.87 -5.73 -6.57
CA LEU A 402 -15.99 -7.10 -6.09
C LEU A 402 -14.61 -7.66 -5.71
N VAL A 403 -14.53 -8.37 -4.59
CA VAL A 403 -13.33 -9.11 -4.17
C VAL A 403 -13.71 -10.56 -3.92
N GLY A 404 -13.22 -11.45 -4.78
CA GLY A 404 -13.45 -12.91 -4.71
C GLY A 404 -12.17 -13.70 -4.49
N GLY A 405 -12.19 -14.73 -3.64
CA GLY A 405 -11.06 -15.67 -3.50
C GLY A 405 -10.86 -16.26 -2.11
N GLN A 406 -9.76 -17.01 -1.97
CA GLN A 406 -9.34 -17.58 -0.69
C GLN A 406 -8.81 -16.50 0.29
N LYS A 407 -9.14 -16.65 1.56
CA LYS A 407 -8.76 -15.80 2.69
C LYS A 407 -8.14 -16.66 3.78
N GLU A 408 -6.97 -16.25 4.28
CA GLU A 408 -6.24 -16.98 5.32
C GLU A 408 -7.04 -17.11 6.63
N GLY A 409 -7.00 -18.31 7.22
CA GLY A 409 -7.45 -18.59 8.59
C GLY A 409 -6.27 -18.89 9.51
N ALA A 410 -5.99 -20.18 9.72
CA ALA A 410 -4.79 -20.69 10.38
C ALA A 410 -4.50 -22.13 9.89
N ARG A 411 -3.42 -22.76 10.35
CA ARG A 411 -3.13 -24.16 10.00
C ARG A 411 -4.31 -25.06 10.36
N GLY A 412 -4.93 -25.68 9.37
CA GLY A 412 -6.13 -26.51 9.50
C GLY A 412 -7.44 -25.89 8.97
N PHE A 413 -7.54 -24.56 8.80
CA PHE A 413 -8.73 -23.92 8.21
C PHE A 413 -8.46 -22.64 7.40
N MET A 414 -9.26 -22.43 6.36
CA MET A 414 -9.28 -21.22 5.55
C MET A 414 -10.73 -20.79 5.25
N PHE A 415 -10.90 -19.64 4.60
CA PHE A 415 -12.20 -19.15 4.16
C PHE A 415 -12.17 -18.88 2.64
N PHE A 416 -13.30 -19.01 1.97
CA PHE A 416 -13.51 -18.42 0.65
C PHE A 416 -14.49 -17.24 0.79
N ILE A 417 -14.19 -16.11 0.18
CA ILE A 417 -14.99 -14.88 0.28
C ILE A 417 -15.43 -14.38 -1.08
N ILE A 418 -16.62 -13.77 -1.12
CA ILE A 418 -17.10 -12.92 -2.20
C ILE A 418 -17.70 -11.68 -1.54
N ASN A 419 -16.98 -10.56 -1.63
CA ASN A 419 -17.35 -9.30 -1.00
C ASN A 419 -17.65 -8.26 -2.07
N VAL A 420 -18.70 -7.45 -1.87
CA VAL A 420 -19.07 -6.35 -2.77
C VAL A 420 -19.48 -5.12 -1.95
N ASP A 421 -19.23 -3.93 -2.49
CA ASP A 421 -19.94 -2.73 -2.03
C ASP A 421 -21.37 -2.71 -2.62
N LEU A 422 -22.28 -1.99 -1.97
CA LEU A 422 -23.68 -1.91 -2.40
C LEU A 422 -24.08 -0.47 -2.75
N THR A 423 -24.78 -0.32 -3.87
CA THR A 423 -25.59 0.87 -4.13
C THR A 423 -26.84 0.87 -3.24
N GLU A 424 -27.67 1.91 -3.35
CA GLU A 424 -28.97 1.95 -2.64
C GLU A 424 -29.88 0.84 -3.13
N GLU A 425 -30.00 0.66 -4.45
CA GLU A 425 -30.70 -0.47 -5.06
C GLU A 425 -30.08 -1.83 -4.69
N GLY A 426 -28.75 -1.92 -4.63
CA GLY A 426 -28.05 -3.15 -4.23
C GLY A 426 -28.36 -3.58 -2.80
N LEU A 427 -28.60 -2.63 -1.89
CA LEU A 427 -29.02 -2.92 -0.52
C LEU A 427 -30.43 -3.54 -0.45
N LEU A 428 -31.31 -3.21 -1.40
CA LEU A 428 -32.65 -3.80 -1.51
C LEU A 428 -32.63 -5.18 -2.18
N HIS A 429 -31.67 -5.42 -3.08
CA HIS A 429 -31.59 -6.63 -3.90
C HIS A 429 -30.53 -7.65 -3.42
N VAL A 430 -30.15 -7.64 -2.14
CA VAL A 430 -29.11 -8.53 -1.58
C VAL A 430 -29.37 -10.02 -1.88
N GLU A 431 -30.62 -10.48 -1.79
CA GLU A 431 -30.97 -11.87 -2.10
C GLU A 431 -30.68 -12.25 -3.56
N ASP A 432 -30.97 -11.34 -4.48
CA ASP A 432 -30.73 -11.55 -5.90
C ASP A 432 -29.25 -11.39 -6.27
N ILE A 433 -28.50 -10.51 -5.60
CA ILE A 433 -27.04 -10.44 -5.71
C ILE A 433 -26.43 -11.80 -5.35
N ILE A 434 -26.83 -12.39 -4.23
CA ILE A 434 -26.35 -13.70 -3.78
C ILE A 434 -26.79 -14.82 -4.74
N LEU A 435 -28.01 -14.75 -5.28
CA LEU A 435 -28.44 -15.65 -6.35
C LEU A 435 -27.49 -15.57 -7.57
N HIS A 436 -27.12 -14.37 -8.02
CA HIS A 436 -26.20 -14.18 -9.14
C HIS A 436 -24.78 -14.72 -8.82
N MET A 437 -24.31 -14.61 -7.57
CA MET A 437 -23.08 -15.27 -7.13
C MET A 437 -23.17 -16.80 -7.31
N PHE A 438 -24.28 -17.42 -6.89
CA PHE A 438 -24.49 -18.86 -7.05
C PHE A 438 -24.71 -19.29 -8.51
N GLN A 439 -25.36 -18.48 -9.34
CA GLN A 439 -25.45 -18.70 -10.79
C GLN A 439 -24.07 -18.69 -11.46
N TYR A 440 -23.18 -17.78 -11.06
CA TYR A 440 -21.80 -17.76 -11.57
C TYR A 440 -21.01 -19.00 -11.10
N ILE A 441 -21.11 -19.37 -9.82
CA ILE A 441 -20.54 -20.62 -9.29
C ILE A 441 -21.09 -21.85 -10.04
N GLN A 442 -22.38 -21.87 -10.37
CA GLN A 442 -23.00 -22.96 -11.13
C GLN A 442 -22.51 -23.00 -12.59
N LYS A 443 -22.24 -21.84 -13.21
CA LYS A 443 -21.56 -21.76 -14.51
C LYS A 443 -20.15 -22.37 -14.45
N LEU A 444 -19.39 -22.12 -13.38
CA LEU A 444 -18.08 -22.78 -13.19
C LEU A 444 -18.21 -24.30 -13.04
N ARG A 445 -19.25 -24.80 -12.35
CA ARG A 445 -19.51 -26.25 -12.26
C ARG A 445 -19.93 -26.88 -13.58
N ALA A 446 -20.69 -26.15 -14.40
CA ALA A 446 -21.19 -26.66 -15.68
C ALA A 446 -20.11 -26.75 -16.77
N GLU A 447 -19.15 -25.82 -16.78
CA GLU A 447 -18.01 -25.86 -17.71
C GLU A 447 -16.87 -26.77 -17.22
N GLY A 448 -16.76 -26.96 -15.90
CA GLY A 448 -15.66 -27.69 -15.27
C GLY A 448 -14.32 -26.95 -15.30
N PRO A 449 -13.27 -27.51 -14.66
CA PRO A 449 -11.95 -26.87 -14.58
C PRO A 449 -11.30 -26.71 -15.96
N GLN A 450 -10.96 -25.47 -16.32
CA GLN A 450 -10.30 -25.11 -17.57
C GLN A 450 -8.77 -25.07 -17.41
N GLU A 451 -8.07 -25.97 -18.09
CA GLU A 451 -6.60 -26.04 -18.09
C GLU A 451 -5.95 -24.78 -18.69
N TRP A 452 -6.54 -24.20 -19.74
CA TRP A 452 -5.98 -23.02 -20.41
C TRP A 452 -5.94 -21.79 -19.48
N VAL A 453 -6.90 -21.64 -18.57
CA VAL A 453 -6.90 -20.57 -17.54
C VAL A 453 -5.78 -20.79 -16.53
N PHE A 454 -5.56 -22.04 -16.10
CA PHE A 454 -4.46 -22.38 -15.19
C PHE A 454 -3.10 -22.12 -15.87
N GLN A 455 -2.95 -22.50 -17.13
CA GLN A 455 -1.75 -22.24 -17.92
C GLN A 455 -1.51 -20.74 -18.10
N GLU A 456 -2.56 -19.94 -18.35
CA GLU A 456 -2.44 -18.47 -18.40
C GLU A 456 -1.95 -17.88 -17.07
N CYS A 457 -2.53 -18.30 -15.93
CA CYS A 457 -2.07 -17.88 -14.60
C CYS A 457 -0.61 -18.30 -14.33
N LYS A 458 -0.22 -19.50 -14.77
CA LYS A 458 1.14 -20.05 -14.64
C LYS A 458 2.17 -19.24 -15.43
N ASP A 459 1.85 -18.91 -16.69
CA ASP A 459 2.72 -18.14 -17.56
C ASP A 459 2.87 -16.68 -17.08
N LEU A 460 1.76 -16.06 -16.66
CA LEU A 460 1.77 -14.73 -16.02
C LEU A 460 2.66 -14.70 -14.78
N ASN A 461 2.53 -15.69 -13.89
CA ASN A 461 3.36 -15.75 -12.69
C ASN A 461 4.84 -16.05 -12.99
N ALA A 462 5.13 -16.87 -14.00
CA ALA A 462 6.50 -17.13 -14.44
C ALA A 462 7.18 -15.85 -14.97
N VAL A 463 6.46 -15.06 -15.78
CA VAL A 463 6.90 -13.74 -16.26
C VAL A 463 7.07 -12.75 -15.10
N ALA A 464 6.11 -12.69 -14.18
CA ALA A 464 6.16 -11.84 -12.99
C ALA A 464 7.34 -12.17 -12.06
N PHE A 465 7.69 -13.45 -11.90
CA PHE A 465 8.85 -13.88 -11.13
C PHE A 465 10.17 -13.56 -11.86
N ARG A 466 10.27 -13.90 -13.15
CA ARG A 466 11.47 -13.68 -13.98
C ARG A 466 11.89 -12.21 -14.01
N PHE A 467 10.93 -11.29 -14.08
CA PHE A 467 11.17 -9.85 -14.17
C PHE A 467 10.74 -9.10 -12.90
N LYS A 468 10.82 -9.75 -11.74
CA LYS A 468 10.42 -9.14 -10.47
C LYS A 468 11.29 -7.93 -10.10
N ASP A 469 10.66 -6.83 -9.70
CA ASP A 469 11.35 -5.65 -9.17
C ASP A 469 12.12 -6.01 -7.90
N LYS A 470 13.43 -5.70 -7.85
CA LYS A 470 14.27 -5.95 -6.67
C LYS A 470 13.74 -5.23 -5.43
N GLU A 471 13.39 -6.01 -4.41
CA GLU A 471 12.67 -5.54 -3.25
C GLU A 471 13.54 -4.70 -2.29
N ARG A 472 12.89 -3.86 -1.48
CA ARG A 472 13.56 -3.17 -0.37
C ARG A 472 13.95 -4.20 0.70
N PRO A 473 15.22 -4.27 1.18
CA PRO A 473 15.69 -5.33 2.09
C PRO A 473 14.81 -5.57 3.33
N ARG A 474 14.24 -4.51 3.91
CA ARG A 474 13.33 -4.55 5.07
C ARG A 474 12.01 -5.28 4.83
N GLY A 475 11.49 -5.22 3.60
CA GLY A 475 10.29 -5.96 3.21
C GLY A 475 10.65 -7.41 2.90
N TYR A 476 11.70 -7.58 2.11
CA TYR A 476 12.17 -8.87 1.61
C TYR A 476 12.53 -9.87 2.73
N THR A 477 13.44 -9.49 3.63
CA THR A 477 13.84 -10.33 4.78
C THR A 477 12.65 -10.71 5.68
N SER A 478 11.75 -9.75 5.91
CA SER A 478 10.52 -9.97 6.69
C SER A 478 9.56 -10.95 6.01
N LYS A 479 9.42 -10.87 4.68
CA LYS A 479 8.56 -11.78 3.91
C LYS A 479 9.15 -13.19 3.91
N ILE A 480 10.45 -13.32 3.61
CA ILE A 480 11.16 -14.60 3.56
C ILE A 480 11.15 -15.31 4.93
N ALA A 481 11.38 -14.57 6.02
CA ALA A 481 11.28 -15.13 7.37
C ALA A 481 9.89 -15.72 7.68
N GLY A 482 8.81 -15.14 7.13
CA GLY A 482 7.46 -15.68 7.28
C GLY A 482 7.22 -16.97 6.48
N ILE A 483 7.66 -17.00 5.21
CA ILE A 483 7.39 -18.12 4.29
C ILE A 483 8.34 -19.32 4.45
N LEU A 484 9.50 -19.12 5.08
CA LEU A 484 10.42 -20.19 5.52
C LEU A 484 9.75 -21.23 6.45
N HIS A 485 8.60 -20.91 7.06
CA HIS A 485 7.82 -21.85 7.87
C HIS A 485 6.92 -22.78 7.04
N TYR A 486 6.82 -22.59 5.73
CA TYR A 486 5.82 -23.26 4.86
C TYR A 486 6.43 -24.04 3.70
N TYR A 487 7.65 -23.72 3.28
CA TYR A 487 8.27 -24.29 2.07
C TYR A 487 9.70 -24.80 2.36
N PRO A 488 10.20 -25.78 1.57
CA PRO A 488 11.62 -26.16 1.57
C PRO A 488 12.54 -24.95 1.31
N LEU A 489 13.78 -24.99 1.82
CA LEU A 489 14.73 -23.88 1.75
C LEU A 489 15.03 -23.45 0.30
N GLU A 490 14.99 -24.41 -0.62
CA GLU A 490 15.27 -24.27 -2.04
C GLU A 490 14.10 -23.59 -2.79
N GLU A 491 12.87 -23.74 -2.29
CA GLU A 491 11.64 -23.26 -2.94
C GLU A 491 11.16 -21.89 -2.41
N VAL A 492 11.72 -21.36 -1.31
CA VAL A 492 11.18 -20.16 -0.63
C VAL A 492 11.08 -18.90 -1.49
N LEU A 493 11.82 -18.82 -2.59
CA LEU A 493 11.75 -17.67 -3.51
C LEU A 493 10.69 -17.84 -4.60
N THR A 494 10.38 -19.08 -4.98
CA THR A 494 9.51 -19.44 -6.10
C THR A 494 8.11 -19.87 -5.68
N ALA A 495 7.93 -20.45 -4.49
CA ALA A 495 6.70 -21.15 -4.08
C ALA A 495 5.41 -20.31 -4.01
N GLU A 496 5.52 -18.97 -3.87
CA GLU A 496 4.37 -18.06 -3.95
C GLU A 496 4.09 -17.51 -5.36
N TYR A 497 4.92 -17.87 -6.35
CA TYR A 497 4.78 -17.44 -7.74
C TYR A 497 4.48 -18.63 -8.65
N LEU A 498 5.40 -19.61 -8.72
CA LEU A 498 5.34 -20.65 -9.72
C LEU A 498 4.21 -21.65 -9.43
N LEU A 499 3.33 -21.81 -10.41
CA LEU A 499 2.34 -22.90 -10.44
C LEU A 499 2.94 -24.06 -11.24
N GLU A 500 2.81 -25.28 -10.74
CA GLU A 500 3.42 -26.47 -11.33
C GLU A 500 2.34 -27.37 -11.95
N GLU A 501 1.40 -27.85 -11.13
CA GLU A 501 0.44 -28.93 -11.44
C GLU A 501 -0.98 -28.39 -11.67
N PHE A 502 -1.60 -28.72 -12.81
CA PHE A 502 -3.04 -28.55 -12.97
C PHE A 502 -3.79 -29.67 -12.22
N ARG A 503 -4.65 -29.30 -11.27
CA ARG A 503 -5.35 -30.25 -10.38
C ARG A 503 -6.87 -30.01 -10.39
N PRO A 504 -7.58 -30.51 -11.44
CA PRO A 504 -9.03 -30.32 -11.57
C PRO A 504 -9.80 -30.91 -10.38
N ASP A 505 -9.33 -32.04 -9.84
CA ASP A 505 -9.85 -32.70 -8.64
C ASP A 505 -9.90 -31.77 -7.42
N LEU A 506 -8.88 -30.94 -7.23
CA LEU A 506 -8.80 -30.00 -6.12
C LEU A 506 -9.62 -28.73 -6.37
N ILE A 507 -9.76 -28.31 -7.64
CA ILE A 507 -10.63 -27.19 -8.03
C ILE A 507 -12.09 -27.55 -7.75
N GLU A 508 -12.53 -28.74 -8.18
CA GLU A 508 -13.87 -29.26 -7.90
C GLU A 508 -14.13 -29.45 -6.41
N MET A 509 -13.17 -29.98 -5.65
CA MET A 509 -13.27 -30.14 -4.20
C MET A 509 -13.51 -28.81 -3.45
N VAL A 510 -12.88 -27.71 -3.89
CA VAL A 510 -13.13 -26.38 -3.30
C VAL A 510 -14.46 -25.79 -3.81
N LEU A 511 -14.76 -25.95 -5.10
CA LEU A 511 -16.00 -25.46 -5.72
C LEU A 511 -17.26 -26.16 -5.15
N ASP A 512 -17.13 -27.39 -4.66
CA ASP A 512 -18.15 -28.11 -3.90
C ASP A 512 -18.45 -27.49 -2.52
N LYS A 513 -17.50 -26.76 -1.92
CA LYS A 513 -17.76 -26.05 -0.64
C LYS A 513 -18.52 -24.75 -0.83
N LEU A 514 -18.49 -24.16 -2.02
CA LEU A 514 -19.17 -22.90 -2.36
C LEU A 514 -20.67 -23.13 -2.64
N ARG A 515 -21.42 -23.62 -1.64
CA ARG A 515 -22.84 -23.96 -1.74
C ARG A 515 -23.69 -23.19 -0.71
N PRO A 516 -24.99 -22.94 -0.98
CA PRO A 516 -25.86 -22.18 -0.08
C PRO A 516 -25.94 -22.72 1.35
N GLU A 517 -25.94 -24.04 1.55
CA GLU A 517 -25.95 -24.67 2.86
C GLU A 517 -24.70 -24.33 3.71
N ASN A 518 -23.58 -24.01 3.07
CA ASN A 518 -22.31 -23.64 3.71
C ASN A 518 -22.14 -22.11 3.88
N VAL A 519 -23.13 -21.31 3.50
CA VAL A 519 -22.97 -19.85 3.40
C VAL A 519 -23.08 -19.14 4.75
N ARG A 520 -22.29 -18.07 4.92
CA ARG A 520 -22.50 -17.02 5.90
C ARG A 520 -22.59 -15.69 5.19
N VAL A 521 -23.58 -14.88 5.56
CA VAL A 521 -23.90 -13.60 4.90
C VAL A 521 -23.84 -12.48 5.94
N ALA A 522 -23.10 -11.42 5.66
CA ALA A 522 -23.10 -10.22 6.50
C ALA A 522 -23.37 -8.96 5.65
N ILE A 523 -24.40 -8.21 6.02
CA ILE A 523 -24.80 -6.95 5.40
C ILE A 523 -24.43 -5.82 6.37
N VAL A 524 -23.61 -4.89 5.91
CA VAL A 524 -23.20 -3.70 6.64
C VAL A 524 -23.95 -2.51 6.05
N SER A 525 -24.74 -1.79 6.86
CA SER A 525 -25.48 -0.61 6.43
C SER A 525 -25.96 0.23 7.62
N LYS A 526 -25.98 1.57 7.47
CA LYS A 526 -26.63 2.47 8.42
C LYS A 526 -28.14 2.24 8.55
N SER A 527 -28.79 1.61 7.57
CA SER A 527 -30.23 1.30 7.61
C SER A 527 -30.67 0.37 8.76
N PHE A 528 -29.72 -0.28 9.44
CA PHE A 528 -29.95 -1.13 10.62
C PHE A 528 -29.77 -0.41 11.98
N GLU A 529 -29.46 0.89 11.97
CA GLU A 529 -29.41 1.72 13.19
C GLU A 529 -30.78 1.69 13.91
N GLY A 530 -30.77 1.47 15.22
CA GLY A 530 -31.98 1.22 16.02
C GLY A 530 -32.68 -0.14 15.80
N LYS A 531 -32.22 -0.99 14.88
CA LYS A 531 -32.84 -2.28 14.52
C LYS A 531 -31.99 -3.51 14.90
N THR A 532 -31.03 -3.32 15.79
CA THR A 532 -30.06 -4.35 16.23
C THR A 532 -30.25 -4.69 17.70
N ASP A 533 -29.98 -5.94 18.06
CA ASP A 533 -30.27 -6.54 19.38
C ASP A 533 -29.03 -7.07 20.12
N ARG A 534 -27.84 -7.02 19.49
CA ARG A 534 -26.58 -7.50 20.04
C ARG A 534 -25.47 -6.48 19.89
N THR A 535 -24.52 -6.56 20.82
CA THR A 535 -23.31 -5.74 20.88
C THR A 535 -22.09 -6.65 21.02
N GLU A 536 -21.09 -6.49 20.16
CA GLU A 536 -19.80 -7.20 20.25
C GLU A 536 -18.94 -6.63 21.39
N GLU A 537 -18.35 -7.50 22.21
CA GLU A 537 -17.73 -7.16 23.50
C GLU A 537 -16.49 -6.23 23.44
N TRP A 538 -15.66 -6.29 22.39
CA TRP A 538 -14.40 -5.52 22.37
C TRP A 538 -14.47 -4.18 21.63
N TYR A 539 -15.40 -4.04 20.68
CA TYR A 539 -15.51 -2.84 19.85
C TYR A 539 -16.86 -2.12 20.01
N GLY A 540 -17.83 -2.69 20.73
CA GLY A 540 -19.19 -2.12 20.77
C GLY A 540 -19.83 -2.16 19.38
N THR A 541 -19.69 -3.28 18.67
CA THR A 541 -20.27 -3.42 17.32
C THR A 541 -21.73 -3.80 17.43
N GLN A 542 -22.63 -2.89 17.04
CA GLN A 542 -24.06 -3.15 17.00
C GLN A 542 -24.42 -4.05 15.81
N TYR A 543 -25.04 -5.19 16.09
CA TYR A 543 -25.45 -6.14 15.06
C TYR A 543 -26.71 -6.92 15.46
N LYS A 544 -27.31 -7.58 14.48
CA LYS A 544 -28.36 -8.59 14.65
C LYS A 544 -27.95 -9.86 13.93
N GLN A 545 -28.31 -11.01 14.50
CA GLN A 545 -28.12 -12.33 13.89
C GLN A 545 -29.48 -12.98 13.61
N GLU A 546 -29.66 -13.48 12.39
CA GLU A 546 -30.86 -14.17 11.93
C GLU A 546 -30.45 -15.44 11.18
N ALA A 547 -31.27 -16.49 11.21
CA ALA A 547 -31.12 -17.61 10.29
C ALA A 547 -31.61 -17.19 8.89
N VAL A 548 -30.91 -17.60 7.83
CA VAL A 548 -31.40 -17.46 6.46
C VAL A 548 -32.58 -18.42 6.27
N PRO A 549 -33.75 -17.97 5.78
CA PRO A 549 -34.91 -18.84 5.58
C PRO A 549 -34.62 -19.99 4.60
N ASP A 550 -35.15 -21.18 4.88
CA ASP A 550 -34.96 -22.37 4.03
C ASP A 550 -35.48 -22.17 2.60
N GLU A 551 -36.50 -21.32 2.39
CA GLU A 551 -37.01 -20.96 1.07
C GLU A 551 -35.95 -20.21 0.23
N VAL A 552 -35.21 -19.30 0.88
CA VAL A 552 -34.11 -18.54 0.25
C VAL A 552 -32.92 -19.45 -0.04
N ILE A 553 -32.58 -20.35 0.90
CA ILE A 553 -31.54 -21.37 0.67
C ILE A 553 -31.91 -22.26 -0.53
N LYS A 554 -33.16 -22.75 -0.63
CA LYS A 554 -33.63 -23.54 -1.76
C LYS A 554 -33.61 -22.76 -3.08
N LYS A 555 -34.00 -21.47 -3.08
CA LYS A 555 -33.90 -20.59 -4.26
C LYS A 555 -32.45 -20.46 -4.74
N TRP A 556 -31.49 -20.32 -3.83
CA TRP A 556 -30.07 -20.27 -4.16
C TRP A 556 -29.48 -21.64 -4.57
N GLN A 557 -30.01 -22.76 -4.07
CA GLN A 557 -29.60 -24.11 -4.48
C GLN A 557 -30.06 -24.43 -5.91
N ASN A 558 -31.25 -23.97 -6.29
CA ASN A 558 -31.83 -24.11 -7.62
C ASN A 558 -31.42 -22.96 -8.57
N ALA A 559 -30.17 -22.47 -8.45
CA ALA A 559 -29.67 -21.37 -9.28
C ALA A 559 -29.34 -21.85 -10.71
N ASP A 560 -30.26 -21.60 -11.65
CA ASP A 560 -30.10 -21.93 -13.07
C ASP A 560 -28.95 -21.16 -13.77
N LEU A 561 -28.49 -21.69 -14.90
CA LEU A 561 -27.47 -21.04 -15.73
C LEU A 561 -27.99 -19.73 -16.34
N ASN A 562 -27.38 -18.62 -15.96
CA ASN A 562 -27.68 -17.30 -16.50
C ASN A 562 -26.78 -17.00 -17.72
N GLY A 563 -27.39 -16.82 -18.90
CA GLY A 563 -26.69 -16.60 -20.17
C GLY A 563 -25.85 -15.31 -20.28
N LYS A 564 -25.91 -14.44 -19.26
CA LYS A 564 -25.01 -13.29 -19.09
C LYS A 564 -23.60 -13.71 -18.68
N PHE A 565 -23.48 -14.78 -17.90
CA PHE A 565 -22.20 -15.23 -17.34
C PHE A 565 -21.42 -16.07 -18.33
N LYS A 566 -20.18 -15.66 -18.55
CA LYS A 566 -19.20 -16.34 -19.40
C LYS A 566 -17.89 -16.46 -18.64
N LEU A 567 -17.09 -17.45 -19.03
CA LEU A 567 -15.69 -17.47 -18.64
C LEU A 567 -14.96 -16.32 -19.35
N PRO A 568 -13.83 -15.83 -18.80
CA PRO A 568 -12.98 -14.88 -19.49
C PRO A 568 -12.59 -15.36 -20.89
N THR A 569 -12.34 -14.43 -21.80
CA THR A 569 -11.56 -14.72 -23.02
C THR A 569 -10.08 -14.74 -22.69
N LYS A 570 -9.27 -15.38 -23.54
CA LYS A 570 -7.81 -15.34 -23.44
C LYS A 570 -7.30 -13.90 -23.35
N ASN A 571 -6.32 -13.65 -22.48
CA ASN A 571 -5.84 -12.30 -22.22
C ASN A 571 -4.89 -11.81 -23.33
N GLU A 572 -5.31 -10.79 -24.09
CA GLU A 572 -4.55 -10.20 -25.19
C GLU A 572 -3.38 -9.29 -24.72
N PHE A 573 -3.38 -8.89 -23.45
CA PHE A 573 -2.35 -8.01 -22.88
C PHE A 573 -1.09 -8.73 -22.40
N ILE A 574 -1.08 -10.07 -22.39
CA ILE A 574 0.09 -10.86 -21.97
C ILE A 574 1.32 -10.40 -22.77
N PRO A 575 2.37 -9.89 -22.09
CA PRO A 575 3.57 -9.43 -22.78
C PRO A 575 4.32 -10.61 -23.40
N THR A 576 4.79 -10.41 -24.62
CA THR A 576 5.59 -11.39 -25.37
C THR A 576 6.95 -10.85 -25.76
N ASN A 577 7.08 -9.54 -25.96
CA ASN A 577 8.37 -8.89 -26.17
C ASN A 577 9.02 -8.49 -24.83
N PHE A 578 10.15 -9.13 -24.52
CA PHE A 578 10.98 -8.85 -23.35
C PHE A 578 12.41 -8.40 -23.72
N GLU A 579 12.62 -7.95 -24.96
CA GLU A 579 13.91 -7.43 -25.41
C GLU A 579 14.33 -6.21 -24.59
N ILE A 580 15.56 -6.23 -24.09
CA ILE A 580 16.19 -5.07 -23.45
C ILE A 580 16.91 -4.28 -24.54
N LEU A 581 16.39 -3.09 -24.83
CA LEU A 581 16.92 -2.22 -25.88
C LEU A 581 18.34 -1.76 -25.50
N SER A 582 19.25 -1.79 -26.47
CA SER A 582 20.63 -1.33 -26.25
C SER A 582 20.66 0.13 -25.81
N LEU A 583 21.56 0.45 -24.87
CA LEU A 583 21.72 1.82 -24.37
C LEU A 583 22.16 2.76 -25.51
N GLU A 584 21.41 3.82 -25.75
CA GLU A 584 21.71 4.81 -26.79
C GLU A 584 23.04 5.53 -26.50
N LYS A 585 23.81 5.88 -27.54
CA LYS A 585 25.09 6.60 -27.39
C LYS A 585 24.97 7.96 -26.69
N GLU A 586 23.77 8.55 -26.74
CA GLU A 586 23.41 9.84 -26.11
C GLU A 586 22.71 9.66 -24.74
N ALA A 587 22.66 8.45 -24.18
CA ALA A 587 21.94 8.19 -22.94
C ALA A 587 22.51 8.99 -21.75
N THR A 588 21.62 9.67 -21.01
CA THR A 588 21.98 10.54 -19.89
C THR A 588 21.73 9.88 -18.53
N PRO A 589 22.56 10.15 -17.50
CA PRO A 589 22.39 9.57 -16.15
C PRO A 589 21.14 10.09 -15.42
N TYR A 590 20.66 11.27 -15.84
CA TYR A 590 19.47 11.97 -15.36
C TYR A 590 18.51 12.25 -16.51
N PRO A 591 17.22 12.54 -16.26
CA PRO A 591 16.28 12.89 -17.31
C PRO A 591 16.72 14.14 -18.08
N SER A 592 16.76 14.03 -19.41
CA SER A 592 16.99 15.15 -20.32
C SER A 592 15.65 15.69 -20.84
N LEU A 593 15.56 17.01 -21.00
CA LEU A 593 14.42 17.66 -21.65
C LEU A 593 14.60 17.51 -23.16
N ILE A 594 13.75 16.70 -23.81
CA ILE A 594 13.90 16.34 -25.24
C ILE A 594 12.81 16.93 -26.16
N LYS A 595 11.73 17.47 -25.59
CA LYS A 595 10.72 18.27 -26.28
C LYS A 595 10.25 19.36 -25.31
N ASP A 596 10.32 20.62 -25.72
CA ASP A 596 9.84 21.76 -24.94
C ASP A 596 9.05 22.69 -25.88
N THR A 597 7.74 22.74 -25.68
CA THR A 597 6.79 23.44 -26.56
C THR A 597 5.68 24.05 -25.71
N ALA A 598 4.87 24.93 -26.30
CA ALA A 598 3.71 25.49 -25.60
C ALA A 598 2.72 24.40 -25.12
N MET A 599 2.57 23.31 -25.89
CA MET A 599 1.68 22.20 -25.54
C MET A 599 2.29 21.26 -24.50
N SER A 600 3.55 20.87 -24.68
CA SER A 600 4.16 19.79 -23.93
C SER A 600 5.63 19.99 -23.60
N LYS A 601 6.03 19.42 -22.47
CA LYS A 601 7.38 19.43 -21.92
C LYS A 601 7.78 18.01 -21.49
N LEU A 602 8.67 17.39 -22.25
CA LEU A 602 8.98 15.96 -22.16
C LEU A 602 10.37 15.71 -21.58
N TRP A 603 10.38 15.18 -20.35
CA TRP A 603 11.57 14.64 -19.71
C TRP A 603 11.72 13.15 -20.08
N PHE A 604 12.89 12.75 -20.57
CA PHE A 604 13.17 11.38 -20.98
C PHE A 604 14.42 10.83 -20.31
N LYS A 605 14.38 9.55 -19.93
CA LYS A 605 15.57 8.79 -19.56
C LYS A 605 15.43 7.31 -19.97
N GLN A 606 16.39 6.76 -20.68
CA GLN A 606 16.51 5.31 -20.84
C GLN A 606 17.01 4.67 -19.52
N ASP A 607 16.52 3.50 -19.15
CA ASP A 607 17.01 2.78 -17.96
C ASP A 607 18.47 2.33 -18.14
N ASP A 608 19.33 2.78 -17.23
CA ASP A 608 20.77 2.50 -17.17
C ASP A 608 21.16 1.55 -16.01
N LYS A 609 20.18 1.01 -15.27
CA LYS A 609 20.40 0.36 -13.96
C LYS A 609 19.67 -0.96 -13.74
N PHE A 610 18.41 -1.08 -14.16
CA PHE A 610 17.57 -2.22 -13.77
C PHE A 610 17.48 -3.27 -14.87
N PHE A 611 17.54 -2.87 -16.15
CA PHE A 611 17.54 -3.74 -17.33
C PHE A 611 16.38 -4.75 -17.31
N LEU A 612 15.21 -4.28 -16.89
CA LEU A 612 13.94 -5.01 -16.95
C LEU A 612 13.13 -4.53 -18.16
N PRO A 613 12.30 -5.39 -18.78
CA PRO A 613 11.46 -5.03 -19.93
C PRO A 613 10.23 -4.22 -19.48
N LYS A 614 10.48 -3.07 -18.85
CA LYS A 614 9.48 -2.23 -18.19
C LYS A 614 9.76 -0.75 -18.41
N ALA A 615 8.69 0.04 -18.40
CA ALA A 615 8.78 1.50 -18.37
C ALA A 615 7.72 2.11 -17.43
N CYS A 616 7.96 3.35 -17.03
CA CYS A 616 7.06 4.22 -16.29
C CYS A 616 6.81 5.47 -17.15
N LEU A 617 5.54 5.71 -17.50
CA LEU A 617 5.10 6.83 -18.33
C LEU A 617 4.22 7.74 -17.44
N ASN A 618 4.73 8.88 -16.99
CA ASN A 618 3.99 9.82 -16.16
C ASN A 618 3.63 11.08 -16.96
N PHE A 619 2.42 11.60 -16.75
CA PHE A 619 1.90 12.81 -17.37
C PHE A 619 1.14 13.64 -16.32
N GLU A 620 1.47 14.92 -16.21
CA GLU A 620 0.65 15.91 -15.52
C GLU A 620 0.03 16.82 -16.58
N PHE A 621 -1.30 16.79 -16.69
CA PHE A 621 -2.08 17.64 -17.59
C PHE A 621 -2.57 18.85 -16.79
N PHE A 622 -2.06 20.03 -17.09
CA PHE A 622 -2.45 21.28 -16.44
C PHE A 622 -3.72 21.85 -17.08
N SER A 623 -4.72 22.19 -16.26
CA SER A 623 -5.89 22.95 -16.69
C SER A 623 -6.42 23.78 -15.51
N PRO A 624 -6.59 25.11 -15.66
CA PRO A 624 -7.10 25.95 -14.57
C PRO A 624 -8.54 25.55 -14.18
N PHE A 625 -9.29 24.96 -15.10
CA PHE A 625 -10.66 24.52 -14.86
C PHE A 625 -10.78 23.31 -13.95
N ALA A 626 -9.71 22.62 -13.56
CA ALA A 626 -9.82 21.44 -12.69
C ALA A 626 -10.06 21.77 -11.20
N TYR A 627 -9.74 22.98 -10.76
CA TYR A 627 -9.76 23.36 -9.33
C TYR A 627 -10.19 24.82 -9.09
N VAL A 628 -10.73 25.50 -10.11
CA VAL A 628 -11.11 26.93 -10.05
C VAL A 628 -12.14 27.24 -8.96
N ASP A 629 -13.05 26.31 -8.69
CA ASP A 629 -14.05 26.35 -7.62
C ASP A 629 -14.38 24.91 -7.14
N PRO A 630 -15.16 24.74 -6.05
CA PRO A 630 -15.56 23.42 -5.56
C PRO A 630 -16.36 22.58 -6.58
N LEU A 631 -17.23 23.21 -7.37
CA LEU A 631 -18.06 22.54 -8.37
C LEU A 631 -17.20 21.89 -9.45
N HIS A 632 -16.22 22.62 -9.99
CA HIS A 632 -15.26 22.15 -10.96
C HIS A 632 -14.33 21.07 -10.40
N CYS A 633 -13.90 21.19 -9.14
CA CYS A 633 -13.14 20.14 -8.47
C CYS A 633 -13.95 18.82 -8.38
N ASN A 634 -15.24 18.90 -8.07
CA ASN A 634 -16.13 17.75 -8.08
C ASN A 634 -16.32 17.17 -9.49
N MET A 635 -16.52 18.02 -10.51
CA MET A 635 -16.65 17.56 -11.90
C MET A 635 -15.36 16.89 -12.41
N ALA A 636 -14.18 17.40 -12.05
CA ALA A 636 -12.89 16.79 -12.37
C ALA A 636 -12.73 15.40 -11.73
N TYR A 637 -13.11 15.25 -10.46
CA TYR A 637 -13.11 13.96 -9.76
C TYR A 637 -14.09 12.98 -10.42
N LEU A 638 -15.36 13.38 -10.58
CA LEU A 638 -16.42 12.53 -11.13
C LEU A 638 -16.13 12.08 -12.56
N TYR A 639 -15.59 12.96 -13.42
CA TYR A 639 -15.15 12.61 -14.76
C TYR A 639 -14.13 11.47 -14.74
N LEU A 640 -13.08 11.57 -13.91
CA LEU A 640 -12.01 10.58 -13.89
C LEU A 640 -12.41 9.28 -13.19
N GLU A 641 -13.29 9.32 -12.18
CA GLU A 641 -13.89 8.10 -11.63
C GLU A 641 -14.80 7.40 -12.64
N LEU A 642 -15.69 8.12 -13.34
CA LEU A 642 -16.54 7.55 -14.40
C LEU A 642 -15.73 6.97 -15.57
N LEU A 643 -14.62 7.63 -15.92
CA LEU A 643 -13.70 7.18 -16.94
C LEU A 643 -12.99 5.87 -16.53
N LYS A 644 -12.48 5.79 -15.30
CA LYS A 644 -11.91 4.53 -14.76
C LYS A 644 -12.97 3.44 -14.69
N ASP A 645 -14.16 3.76 -14.21
CA ASP A 645 -15.30 2.86 -14.08
C ASP A 645 -15.69 2.21 -15.42
N SER A 646 -15.65 3.00 -16.51
CA SER A 646 -15.90 2.55 -17.89
C SER A 646 -14.70 1.85 -18.54
N LEU A 647 -13.46 2.14 -18.14
CA LEU A 647 -12.26 1.47 -18.66
C LEU A 647 -11.97 0.14 -17.95
N ASN A 648 -12.54 -0.08 -16.76
CA ASN A 648 -12.21 -1.19 -15.87
C ASN A 648 -12.25 -2.58 -16.56
N GLU A 649 -13.32 -2.90 -17.29
CA GLU A 649 -13.45 -4.21 -17.95
C GLU A 649 -12.34 -4.48 -18.99
N TYR A 650 -11.82 -3.44 -19.63
CA TYR A 650 -10.73 -3.52 -20.60
C TYR A 650 -9.36 -3.51 -19.92
N ALA A 651 -9.18 -2.63 -18.92
CA ALA A 651 -7.90 -2.45 -18.24
C ALA A 651 -7.56 -3.57 -17.26
N TYR A 652 -8.56 -4.29 -16.72
CA TYR A 652 -8.33 -5.42 -15.80
C TYR A 652 -7.45 -6.53 -16.43
N ALA A 653 -7.67 -6.83 -17.72
CA ALA A 653 -6.83 -7.76 -18.46
C ALA A 653 -5.37 -7.29 -18.55
N ALA A 654 -5.15 -5.98 -18.73
CA ALA A 654 -3.82 -5.38 -18.70
C ALA A 654 -3.19 -5.45 -17.30
N GLU A 655 -3.96 -5.20 -16.24
CA GLU A 655 -3.46 -5.26 -14.86
C GLU A 655 -2.99 -6.68 -14.48
N LEU A 656 -3.79 -7.70 -14.81
CA LEU A 656 -3.39 -9.11 -14.67
C LEU A 656 -2.11 -9.44 -15.48
N ALA A 657 -1.94 -8.83 -16.64
CA ALA A 657 -0.73 -8.94 -17.46
C ALA A 657 0.48 -8.13 -16.93
N GLY A 658 0.36 -7.51 -15.75
CA GLY A 658 1.42 -6.69 -15.14
C GLY A 658 1.57 -5.31 -15.78
N LEU A 659 0.50 -4.78 -16.36
CA LEU A 659 0.41 -3.45 -16.96
C LEU A 659 -0.72 -2.64 -16.32
N SER A 660 -0.36 -1.76 -15.39
CA SER A 660 -1.27 -0.95 -14.58
C SER A 660 -1.28 0.53 -15.00
N TYR A 661 -2.36 1.23 -14.69
CA TYR A 661 -2.42 2.70 -14.79
C TYR A 661 -3.00 3.34 -13.52
N ASP A 662 -2.71 4.63 -13.32
CA ASP A 662 -3.15 5.44 -12.19
C ASP A 662 -3.78 6.73 -12.72
N LEU A 663 -5.11 6.81 -12.61
CA LEU A 663 -6.06 7.87 -13.03
C LEU A 663 -6.57 8.78 -11.90
N GLN A 664 -6.11 10.03 -11.72
CA GLN A 664 -6.67 10.92 -10.68
C GLN A 664 -6.62 12.42 -11.02
N ASN A 665 -7.51 13.22 -10.41
CA ASN A 665 -7.46 14.68 -10.51
C ASN A 665 -6.46 15.26 -9.51
N THR A 666 -5.88 16.40 -9.85
CA THR A 666 -4.96 17.15 -8.99
C THR A 666 -5.45 18.59 -8.83
N ILE A 667 -4.88 19.31 -7.87
CA ILE A 667 -5.14 20.75 -7.65
C ILE A 667 -4.72 21.63 -8.85
N TYR A 668 -4.06 21.06 -9.87
CA TYR A 668 -3.61 21.76 -11.07
C TYR A 668 -4.23 21.21 -12.36
N GLY A 669 -5.00 20.11 -12.29
CA GLY A 669 -5.42 19.38 -13.49
C GLY A 669 -5.62 17.88 -13.25
N MET A 670 -4.90 17.05 -14.01
CA MET A 670 -5.01 15.60 -14.01
C MET A 670 -3.63 14.94 -13.99
N TYR A 671 -3.49 13.85 -13.22
CA TYR A 671 -2.31 13.00 -13.22
C TYR A 671 -2.65 11.66 -13.86
N LEU A 672 -1.88 11.25 -14.87
CA LEU A 672 -1.90 9.91 -15.45
C LEU A 672 -0.54 9.26 -15.28
N SER A 673 -0.51 8.00 -14.87
CA SER A 673 0.72 7.22 -14.91
C SER A 673 0.47 5.79 -15.37
N VAL A 674 1.25 5.31 -16.34
CA VAL A 674 1.21 3.92 -16.83
C VAL A 674 2.51 3.21 -16.45
N LYS A 675 2.40 2.04 -15.81
CA LYS A 675 3.53 1.29 -15.24
C LYS A 675 3.36 -0.20 -15.51
N GLY A 676 4.39 -0.84 -16.05
CA GLY A 676 4.36 -2.28 -16.31
C GLY A 676 5.39 -2.71 -17.34
N TYR A 677 5.11 -3.81 -18.03
CA TYR A 677 5.89 -4.27 -19.19
C TYR A 677 5.74 -3.33 -20.38
N ASN A 678 6.85 -3.02 -21.09
CA ASN A 678 6.83 -1.98 -22.13
C ASN A 678 6.18 -2.41 -23.47
N ASP A 679 5.97 -3.71 -23.71
CA ASP A 679 5.39 -4.27 -24.95
C ASP A 679 4.01 -3.66 -25.28
N LYS A 680 3.02 -3.84 -24.40
CA LYS A 680 1.63 -3.39 -24.64
C LYS A 680 1.32 -2.00 -24.08
N GLN A 681 2.30 -1.30 -23.51
CA GLN A 681 2.13 0.04 -22.91
C GLN A 681 1.51 1.08 -23.86
N PRO A 682 1.98 1.24 -25.11
CA PRO A 682 1.42 2.22 -26.03
C PRO A 682 -0.05 1.96 -26.37
N ILE A 683 -0.48 0.69 -26.37
CA ILE A 683 -1.86 0.28 -26.68
C ILE A 683 -2.80 0.73 -25.57
N LEU A 684 -2.47 0.39 -24.30
CA LEU A 684 -3.27 0.82 -23.16
C LEU A 684 -3.29 2.35 -23.03
N LEU A 685 -2.13 3.01 -23.17
CA LEU A 685 -2.05 4.47 -23.09
C LEU A 685 -2.91 5.13 -24.17
N LYS A 686 -2.80 4.71 -25.44
CA LYS A 686 -3.64 5.23 -26.52
C LYS A 686 -5.13 5.06 -26.20
N LYS A 687 -5.53 3.88 -25.72
CA LYS A 687 -6.93 3.61 -25.36
C LYS A 687 -7.45 4.51 -24.23
N ILE A 688 -6.61 4.80 -23.23
CA ILE A 688 -6.95 5.74 -22.15
C ILE A 688 -7.17 7.15 -22.72
N ILE A 689 -6.25 7.67 -23.54
CA ILE A 689 -6.36 9.04 -24.09
C ILE A 689 -7.52 9.16 -25.10
N GLU A 690 -7.73 8.17 -25.95
CA GLU A 690 -8.91 8.08 -26.83
C GLU A 690 -10.20 8.17 -26.01
N LYS A 691 -10.32 7.35 -24.96
CA LYS A 691 -11.52 7.30 -24.11
C LYS A 691 -11.67 8.54 -23.24
N MET A 692 -10.58 9.23 -22.87
CA MET A 692 -10.61 10.56 -22.23
C MET A 692 -11.26 11.59 -23.15
N ALA A 693 -10.78 11.69 -24.39
CA ALA A 693 -11.19 12.73 -25.33
C ALA A 693 -12.58 12.48 -25.97
N THR A 694 -13.02 11.22 -26.04
CA THR A 694 -14.31 10.79 -26.61
C THR A 694 -15.30 10.28 -25.54
N PHE A 695 -15.20 10.79 -24.30
CA PHE A 695 -15.92 10.21 -23.18
C PHE A 695 -17.44 10.48 -23.21
N GLU A 696 -18.22 9.43 -23.49
CA GLU A 696 -19.66 9.41 -23.27
C GLU A 696 -19.98 8.86 -21.87
N ILE A 697 -20.75 9.64 -21.10
CA ILE A 697 -21.17 9.30 -19.74
C ILE A 697 -22.51 8.54 -19.76
N ASP A 698 -22.52 7.36 -19.14
CA ASP A 698 -23.74 6.66 -18.75
C ASP A 698 -24.39 7.33 -17.54
N GLU A 699 -25.68 7.67 -17.67
CA GLU A 699 -26.46 8.41 -16.66
C GLU A 699 -26.63 7.62 -15.35
N LYS A 700 -26.81 6.30 -15.45
CA LYS A 700 -26.97 5.44 -14.27
C LYS A 700 -25.66 5.31 -13.49
N ARG A 701 -24.52 5.20 -14.19
CA ARG A 701 -23.19 5.24 -13.55
C ARG A 701 -22.88 6.60 -12.94
N PHE A 702 -23.29 7.70 -13.58
CA PHE A 702 -23.12 9.06 -13.03
C PHE A 702 -23.76 9.20 -11.65
N GLU A 703 -25.03 8.86 -11.49
CA GLU A 703 -25.72 8.98 -10.19
C GLU A 703 -25.11 8.06 -9.13
N ILE A 704 -24.79 6.80 -9.48
CA ILE A 704 -24.16 5.85 -8.54
C ILE A 704 -22.80 6.36 -8.02
N ILE A 705 -21.96 6.94 -8.89
CA ILE A 705 -20.64 7.45 -8.50
C ILE A 705 -20.77 8.80 -7.77
N LYS A 706 -21.72 9.67 -8.15
CA LYS A 706 -22.05 10.91 -7.41
C LYS A 706 -22.44 10.61 -5.97
N GLU A 707 -23.35 9.65 -5.78
CA GLU A 707 -23.80 9.16 -4.48
C GLU A 707 -22.63 8.59 -3.65
N ALA A 708 -21.84 7.69 -4.22
CA ALA A 708 -20.67 7.13 -3.55
C ALA A 708 -19.63 8.18 -3.16
N TYR A 709 -19.43 9.20 -3.99
CA TYR A 709 -18.54 10.33 -3.68
C TYR A 709 -19.12 11.22 -2.56
N MET A 710 -20.42 11.48 -2.54
CA MET A 710 -21.08 12.21 -1.44
C MET A 710 -20.85 11.51 -0.09
N ARG A 711 -21.03 10.18 -0.03
CA ARG A 711 -20.66 9.38 1.16
C ARG A 711 -19.17 9.43 1.45
N SER A 712 -18.30 9.40 0.44
CA SER A 712 -16.84 9.52 0.63
C SER A 712 -16.44 10.84 1.30
N LEU A 713 -17.05 11.97 0.88
CA LEU A 713 -16.87 13.27 1.52
C LEU A 713 -17.38 13.27 2.97
N ASN A 714 -18.62 12.82 3.21
CA ASN A 714 -19.20 12.70 4.55
C ASN A 714 -18.37 11.80 5.49
N ASN A 715 -17.82 10.70 4.97
CA ASN A 715 -17.05 9.72 5.73
C ASN A 715 -15.70 10.24 6.23
N PHE A 716 -15.25 11.41 5.74
CA PHE A 716 -14.06 12.06 6.26
C PHE A 716 -14.18 12.38 7.76
N ARG A 717 -15.40 12.66 8.28
CA ARG A 717 -15.62 12.91 9.72
C ARG A 717 -15.23 11.75 10.64
N ALA A 718 -15.21 10.53 10.10
CA ALA A 718 -14.83 9.30 10.82
C ALA A 718 -13.35 8.91 10.66
N GLU A 719 -12.55 9.71 9.94
CA GLU A 719 -11.08 9.57 9.95
C GLU A 719 -10.49 9.93 11.32
N GLN A 720 -9.24 9.53 11.55
CA GLN A 720 -8.58 9.69 12.85
C GLN A 720 -8.30 11.18 13.16
N PRO A 721 -8.29 11.57 14.45
CA PRO A 721 -7.98 12.94 14.87
C PRO A 721 -6.66 13.51 14.31
N HIS A 722 -5.60 12.68 14.17
CA HIS A 722 -4.34 13.15 13.56
C HIS A 722 -4.45 13.38 12.04
N GLN A 723 -5.32 12.66 11.33
CA GLN A 723 -5.58 12.87 9.89
C GLN A 723 -6.38 14.16 9.69
N HIS A 724 -7.31 14.47 10.59
CA HIS A 724 -8.00 15.76 10.65
C HIS A 724 -7.02 16.92 10.88
N ALA A 725 -6.09 16.77 11.84
CA ALA A 725 -5.07 17.79 12.10
C ALA A 725 -4.23 18.11 10.85
N MET A 726 -3.73 17.06 10.17
CA MET A 726 -3.01 17.17 8.89
C MET A 726 -3.83 17.78 7.77
N TYR A 727 -5.12 17.50 7.73
CA TYR A 727 -6.04 18.04 6.74
C TYR A 727 -6.26 19.54 6.93
N TYR A 728 -6.62 19.98 8.14
CA TYR A 728 -6.83 21.40 8.42
C TYR A 728 -5.53 22.21 8.30
N LEU A 729 -4.37 21.68 8.71
CA LEU A 729 -3.08 22.36 8.49
C LEU A 729 -2.80 22.57 7.00
N ARG A 730 -3.11 21.58 6.15
CA ARG A 730 -2.99 21.74 4.68
C ARG A 730 -3.94 22.82 4.15
N LEU A 731 -5.18 22.88 4.65
CA LEU A 731 -6.12 23.93 4.27
C LEU A 731 -5.59 25.33 4.66
N LEU A 732 -5.19 25.52 5.92
CA LEU A 732 -4.70 26.80 6.45
C LEU A 732 -3.50 27.33 5.68
N MET A 733 -2.49 26.47 5.44
CA MET A 733 -1.22 26.91 4.88
C MET A 733 -1.19 27.01 3.36
N THR A 734 -2.17 26.49 2.63
CA THR A 734 -2.20 26.53 1.15
C THR A 734 -3.04 27.72 0.68
N GLU A 735 -2.52 28.50 -0.28
CA GLU A 735 -3.21 29.67 -0.87
C GLU A 735 -4.69 29.39 -1.23
N VAL A 736 -4.94 28.46 -2.16
CA VAL A 736 -6.30 27.97 -2.50
C VAL A 736 -6.41 26.50 -2.12
N ALA A 737 -7.42 26.15 -1.33
CA ALA A 737 -7.73 24.75 -1.00
C ALA A 737 -9.20 24.64 -0.56
N TRP A 738 -9.99 23.87 -1.32
CA TRP A 738 -11.41 23.63 -1.03
C TRP A 738 -11.58 22.62 0.10
N THR A 739 -12.49 22.95 1.02
CA THR A 739 -12.86 22.12 2.17
C THR A 739 -13.76 20.96 1.75
N LYS A 740 -13.92 19.96 2.63
CA LYS A 740 -14.81 18.82 2.37
C LYS A 740 -16.28 19.25 2.38
N ASP A 741 -16.61 20.29 3.14
CA ASP A 741 -17.94 20.84 3.26
C ASP A 741 -18.31 21.67 2.03
N GLU A 742 -17.43 22.56 1.55
CA GLU A 742 -17.62 23.29 0.27
C GLU A 742 -17.75 22.33 -0.93
N LEU A 743 -16.91 21.28 -0.97
CA LEU A 743 -17.01 20.23 -1.99
C LEU A 743 -18.32 19.43 -1.86
N LYS A 744 -18.84 19.22 -0.66
CA LYS A 744 -20.11 18.51 -0.45
C LYS A 744 -21.29 19.37 -0.87
N GLU A 745 -21.32 20.64 -0.48
CA GLU A 745 -22.38 21.59 -0.83
C GLU A 745 -22.46 21.78 -2.35
N ALA A 746 -21.33 22.01 -3.01
CA ALA A 746 -21.26 22.13 -4.46
C ALA A 746 -21.44 20.80 -5.22
N LEU A 747 -21.61 19.66 -4.54
CA LEU A 747 -21.82 18.37 -5.22
C LEU A 747 -23.27 18.23 -5.71
N ASP A 748 -24.24 18.76 -4.97
CA ASP A 748 -25.66 18.69 -5.35
C ASP A 748 -25.90 19.38 -6.69
N ASP A 749 -25.25 20.54 -6.89
CA ASP A 749 -25.19 21.31 -8.13
C ASP A 749 -24.52 20.57 -9.32
N VAL A 750 -23.79 19.48 -9.12
CA VAL A 750 -23.24 18.72 -10.26
C VAL A 750 -24.37 17.94 -10.94
N THR A 751 -24.72 18.34 -12.16
CA THR A 751 -25.70 17.64 -13.00
C THR A 751 -25.03 17.04 -14.23
N LEU A 752 -25.61 15.97 -14.79
CA LEU A 752 -25.08 15.32 -15.99
C LEU A 752 -24.85 16.29 -17.18
N PRO A 753 -25.74 17.27 -17.48
CA PRO A 753 -25.49 18.28 -18.50
C PRO A 753 -24.29 19.19 -18.19
N ARG A 754 -24.12 19.61 -16.91
CA ARG A 754 -22.95 20.41 -16.49
C ARG A 754 -21.65 19.61 -16.66
N LEU A 755 -21.64 18.34 -16.27
CA LEU A 755 -20.48 17.46 -16.45
C LEU A 755 -20.15 17.23 -17.94
N LYS A 756 -21.16 17.03 -18.79
CA LYS A 756 -21.00 16.90 -20.26
C LYS A 756 -20.45 18.18 -20.90
N ALA A 757 -20.78 19.37 -20.40
CA ALA A 757 -20.21 20.64 -20.85
C ALA A 757 -18.78 20.87 -20.31
N PHE A 758 -18.51 20.42 -19.09
CA PHE A 758 -17.22 20.57 -18.42
C PHE A 758 -16.10 19.77 -19.08
N ILE A 759 -16.33 18.53 -19.55
CA ILE A 759 -15.24 17.70 -20.10
C ILE A 759 -14.58 18.36 -21.34
N PRO A 760 -15.32 18.83 -22.36
CA PRO A 760 -14.73 19.59 -23.46
C PRO A 760 -14.04 20.88 -22.99
N GLN A 761 -14.59 21.58 -21.98
CA GLN A 761 -13.98 22.79 -21.43
C GLN A 761 -12.62 22.49 -20.77
N LEU A 762 -12.54 21.45 -19.94
CA LEU A 762 -11.34 20.98 -19.26
C LEU A 762 -10.23 20.62 -20.25
N LEU A 763 -10.58 19.86 -21.30
CA LEU A 763 -9.64 19.38 -22.32
C LEU A 763 -9.32 20.44 -23.39
N SER A 764 -10.15 21.46 -23.59
CA SER A 764 -9.97 22.46 -24.65
C SER A 764 -8.62 23.17 -24.63
N ARG A 765 -8.03 23.38 -23.44
CA ARG A 765 -6.72 24.00 -23.29
C ARG A 765 -5.90 23.33 -22.19
N LEU A 766 -4.77 22.75 -22.58
CA LEU A 766 -3.88 22.00 -21.69
C LEU A 766 -2.42 22.45 -21.83
N HIS A 767 -1.62 22.13 -20.82
CA HIS A 767 -0.17 21.94 -20.95
C HIS A 767 0.15 20.56 -20.38
N ILE A 768 1.13 19.84 -20.93
CA ILE A 768 1.45 18.47 -20.53
C ILE A 768 2.92 18.38 -20.15
N GLU A 769 3.23 18.23 -18.86
CA GLU A 769 4.60 17.92 -18.41
C GLU A 769 4.70 16.42 -18.15
N ALA A 770 5.65 15.75 -18.83
CA ALA A 770 5.74 14.30 -18.87
C ALA A 770 7.12 13.79 -18.47
N LEU A 771 7.17 12.61 -17.85
CA LEU A 771 8.40 11.85 -17.58
C LEU A 771 8.24 10.43 -18.12
N LEU A 772 8.99 10.11 -19.17
CA LEU A 772 9.05 8.76 -19.74
C LEU A 772 10.40 8.13 -19.37
N HIS A 773 10.36 7.07 -18.56
CA HIS A 773 11.56 6.46 -17.98
C HIS A 773 11.48 4.92 -18.00
N GLY A 774 12.42 4.25 -18.68
CA GLY A 774 12.50 2.79 -18.71
C GLY A 774 13.18 2.21 -19.95
N ASN A 775 12.81 0.97 -20.29
CA ASN A 775 13.21 0.26 -21.51
C ASN A 775 12.49 0.81 -22.76
N ILE A 776 12.86 2.03 -23.16
CA ILE A 776 12.33 2.76 -24.33
C ILE A 776 13.45 3.66 -24.90
N THR A 777 13.48 3.86 -26.22
CA THR A 777 14.42 4.80 -26.89
C THR A 777 13.92 6.25 -26.84
N LYS A 778 14.84 7.21 -27.06
CA LYS A 778 14.52 8.64 -27.23
C LYS A 778 13.48 8.87 -28.34
N GLN A 779 13.58 8.14 -29.45
CA GLN A 779 12.60 8.21 -30.54
C GLN A 779 11.23 7.65 -30.13
N ALA A 780 11.19 6.53 -29.41
CA ALA A 780 9.93 5.96 -28.92
C ALA A 780 9.25 6.89 -27.90
N ALA A 781 10.02 7.55 -27.03
CA ALA A 781 9.50 8.55 -26.10
C ALA A 781 8.86 9.75 -26.82
N LEU A 782 9.50 10.28 -27.87
CA LEU A 782 8.92 11.33 -28.71
C LEU A 782 7.63 10.86 -29.41
N GLY A 783 7.62 9.63 -29.95
CA GLY A 783 6.45 9.05 -30.60
C GLY A 783 5.26 8.83 -29.65
N ILE A 784 5.53 8.37 -28.41
CA ILE A 784 4.51 8.24 -27.36
C ILE A 784 3.91 9.61 -27.02
N MET A 785 4.75 10.63 -26.80
CA MET A 785 4.28 11.97 -26.46
C MET A 785 3.48 12.59 -27.62
N GLN A 786 3.93 12.40 -28.85
CA GLN A 786 3.21 12.89 -30.04
C GLN A 786 1.85 12.20 -30.19
N MET A 787 1.76 10.89 -29.97
CA MET A 787 0.48 10.16 -29.99
C MET A 787 -0.53 10.69 -28.95
N VAL A 788 -0.08 11.05 -27.74
CA VAL A 788 -0.93 11.67 -26.72
C VAL A 788 -1.44 13.04 -27.17
N GLU A 789 -0.56 13.88 -27.73
CA GLU A 789 -0.92 15.19 -28.27
C GLU A 789 -1.89 15.09 -29.45
N ASP A 790 -1.57 14.26 -30.45
CA ASP A 790 -2.37 14.10 -31.67
C ASP A 790 -3.79 13.63 -31.33
N THR A 791 -3.94 12.65 -30.44
CA THR A 791 -5.26 12.14 -30.00
C THR A 791 -6.10 13.22 -29.30
N LEU A 792 -5.46 14.07 -28.49
CA LEU A 792 -6.11 15.20 -27.79
C LEU A 792 -6.44 16.36 -28.73
N ILE A 793 -5.66 16.58 -29.79
CA ILE A 793 -5.91 17.59 -30.82
C ILE A 793 -7.04 17.13 -31.76
N GLU A 794 -7.03 15.85 -32.16
CA GLU A 794 -8.03 15.27 -33.07
C GLU A 794 -9.43 15.27 -32.45
N HIS A 795 -9.57 14.72 -31.23
CA HIS A 795 -10.89 14.47 -30.64
C HIS A 795 -11.38 15.57 -29.69
N ALA A 796 -10.48 16.24 -28.95
CA ALA A 796 -10.85 17.30 -28.00
C ALA A 796 -10.46 18.73 -28.46
N HIS A 797 -9.86 18.86 -29.66
CA HIS A 797 -9.42 20.13 -30.23
C HIS A 797 -8.49 20.94 -29.30
N THR A 798 -7.70 20.22 -28.52
CA THR A 798 -6.83 20.74 -27.45
C THR A 798 -5.85 21.79 -28.00
N LYS A 799 -5.79 22.94 -27.35
CA LYS A 799 -4.83 24.02 -27.64
C LYS A 799 -3.88 24.24 -26.47
N PRO A 800 -2.66 24.78 -26.68
CA PRO A 800 -1.77 25.07 -25.58
C PRO A 800 -2.34 26.14 -24.62
N LEU A 801 -2.05 25.99 -23.33
CA LEU A 801 -2.16 27.07 -22.35
C LEU A 801 -1.09 28.15 -22.59
N LEU A 802 -1.33 29.36 -22.07
CA LEU A 802 -0.30 30.40 -22.02
C LEU A 802 0.65 30.13 -20.84
N PRO A 803 1.96 30.42 -20.95
CA PRO A 803 2.90 30.24 -19.84
C PRO A 803 2.49 30.97 -18.54
N SER A 804 1.83 32.12 -18.66
CA SER A 804 1.30 32.89 -17.51
C SER A 804 0.13 32.21 -16.78
N GLN A 805 -0.51 31.19 -17.38
CA GLN A 805 -1.59 30.41 -16.76
C GLN A 805 -1.07 29.20 -15.96
N LEU A 806 0.22 28.88 -16.06
CA LEU A 806 0.86 27.77 -15.32
C LEU A 806 1.23 28.19 -13.89
N VAL A 807 0.27 28.75 -13.17
CA VAL A 807 0.43 29.26 -11.81
C VAL A 807 0.46 28.10 -10.81
N ARG A 808 1.41 28.15 -9.87
CA ARG A 808 1.45 27.24 -8.71
C ARG A 808 0.99 27.97 -7.46
N TYR A 809 0.28 27.26 -6.58
CA TYR A 809 -0.15 27.80 -5.30
C TYR A 809 1.04 27.99 -4.35
N ARG A 810 0.97 29.05 -3.55
CA ARG A 810 1.95 29.43 -2.54
C ARG A 810 1.58 28.83 -1.18
N GLU A 811 2.51 28.97 -0.24
CA GLU A 811 2.23 28.75 1.18
C GLU A 811 2.13 30.09 1.91
N VAL A 812 1.23 30.17 2.89
CA VAL A 812 1.06 31.33 3.78
C VAL A 812 2.36 31.57 4.55
N GLN A 813 2.79 32.82 4.59
CA GLN A 813 3.94 33.28 5.37
C GLN A 813 3.44 33.78 6.72
N LEU A 814 3.77 33.02 7.77
CA LEU A 814 3.51 33.42 9.14
C LEU A 814 4.40 34.64 9.51
N PRO A 815 3.99 35.48 10.47
CA PRO A 815 4.81 36.58 10.99
C PRO A 815 5.81 36.09 12.05
N ASP A 816 6.95 36.78 12.16
CA ASP A 816 7.97 36.53 13.18
C ASP A 816 7.35 36.59 14.59
N ARG A 817 7.65 35.57 15.42
CA ARG A 817 7.07 35.33 16.77
C ARG A 817 5.58 35.03 16.81
N GLY A 818 4.92 34.92 15.65
CA GLY A 818 3.51 34.57 15.56
C GLY A 818 3.22 33.15 16.06
N TRP A 819 2.18 33.02 16.89
CA TRP A 819 1.59 31.73 17.23
C TRP A 819 0.07 31.75 17.01
N PHE A 820 -0.38 30.88 16.10
CA PHE A 820 -1.79 30.70 15.79
C PHE A 820 -2.27 29.30 16.19
N VAL A 821 -3.52 29.22 16.69
CA VAL A 821 -4.20 27.96 16.99
C VAL A 821 -5.50 27.88 16.21
N TYR A 822 -5.69 26.80 15.45
CA TYR A 822 -6.98 26.44 14.86
C TYR A 822 -7.53 25.20 15.56
N GLN A 823 -8.76 25.27 16.06
CA GLN A 823 -9.35 24.24 16.90
C GLN A 823 -10.64 23.69 16.28
N GLN A 824 -10.76 22.36 16.26
CA GLN A 824 -11.93 21.62 15.78
C GLN A 824 -12.22 20.40 16.68
N ARG A 825 -13.38 19.75 16.52
CA ARG A 825 -13.74 18.53 17.26
C ARG A 825 -13.89 17.34 16.30
N ASN A 826 -13.39 16.17 16.69
CA ASN A 826 -13.72 14.92 16.00
C ASN A 826 -14.97 14.30 16.63
N GLU A 827 -16.05 14.18 15.86
CA GLU A 827 -17.36 13.71 16.35
C GLU A 827 -17.41 12.20 16.64
N VAL A 828 -16.40 11.43 16.21
CA VAL A 828 -16.45 9.96 16.16
C VAL A 828 -15.51 9.33 17.19
N HIS A 829 -14.25 9.77 17.21
CA HIS A 829 -13.19 9.19 18.04
C HIS A 829 -13.08 9.93 19.37
N ASN A 830 -12.94 9.19 20.48
CA ASN A 830 -12.74 9.79 21.81
C ASN A 830 -11.26 10.10 22.12
N ASN A 831 -10.47 10.37 21.08
CA ASN A 831 -9.07 10.77 21.18
C ASN A 831 -8.90 12.18 20.60
N CYS A 832 -7.98 12.93 21.17
CA CYS A 832 -7.48 14.18 20.62
C CYS A 832 -6.39 13.92 19.56
N GLY A 833 -6.27 14.84 18.61
CA GLY A 833 -5.20 14.90 17.62
C GLY A 833 -4.56 16.29 17.62
N ILE A 834 -3.25 16.35 17.38
CA ILE A 834 -2.55 17.62 17.22
C ILE A 834 -1.51 17.51 16.10
N GLU A 835 -1.42 18.54 15.26
CA GLU A 835 -0.23 18.81 14.47
C GLU A 835 0.28 20.22 14.81
N ILE A 836 1.54 20.29 15.24
CA ILE A 836 2.25 21.55 15.49
C ILE A 836 3.23 21.74 14.33
N TYR A 837 3.20 22.89 13.68
CA TYR A 837 4.09 23.27 12.59
C TYR A 837 4.89 24.51 12.97
N TYR A 838 6.22 24.32 13.01
CA TYR A 838 7.21 25.38 13.10
C TYR A 838 7.73 25.64 11.68
N GLN A 839 7.13 26.60 10.99
CA GLN A 839 7.56 27.01 9.65
C GLN A 839 8.97 27.60 9.74
N THR A 840 9.85 27.29 8.79
CA THR A 840 11.20 27.88 8.77
C THR A 840 11.33 28.87 7.64
N ASP A 841 11.57 28.41 6.41
CA ASP A 841 11.80 29.27 5.26
C ASP A 841 11.58 28.49 3.94
N MET A 842 11.90 29.12 2.81
CA MET A 842 11.94 28.50 1.50
C MET A 842 12.90 27.30 1.44
N GLN A 843 12.62 26.37 0.53
CA GLN A 843 13.50 25.25 0.26
C GLN A 843 14.75 25.72 -0.51
N SER A 844 15.89 25.64 0.16
CA SER A 844 17.23 25.94 -0.36
C SER A 844 18.22 24.89 0.16
N THR A 845 19.40 24.76 -0.44
CA THR A 845 20.42 23.77 -0.03
C THR A 845 20.77 23.87 1.47
N SER A 846 20.87 25.09 2.01
CA SER A 846 21.16 25.31 3.43
C SER A 846 20.00 24.94 4.33
N GLU A 847 18.83 25.54 4.11
CA GLU A 847 17.64 25.34 4.95
C GLU A 847 17.16 23.90 4.92
N ASN A 848 17.27 23.24 3.76
CA ASN A 848 17.00 21.80 3.64
C ASN A 848 17.87 20.99 4.60
N MET A 849 19.18 21.28 4.69
CA MET A 849 20.11 20.51 5.51
C MET A 849 20.06 20.87 6.98
N PHE A 850 19.84 22.13 7.37
CA PHE A 850 19.58 22.49 8.76
C PHE A 850 18.34 21.76 9.30
N LEU A 851 17.21 21.84 8.57
CA LEU A 851 15.97 21.17 8.97
C LEU A 851 16.12 19.64 8.98
N GLU A 852 16.70 19.03 7.95
CA GLU A 852 16.84 17.56 7.90
C GLU A 852 17.83 17.02 8.92
N LEU A 853 18.93 17.73 9.23
CA LEU A 853 19.88 17.33 10.26
C LEU A 853 19.27 17.48 11.66
N PHE A 854 18.61 18.59 11.96
CA PHE A 854 17.87 18.77 13.22
C PHE A 854 16.82 17.66 13.40
N CYS A 855 16.00 17.41 12.37
CA CYS A 855 15.02 16.31 12.36
C CYS A 855 15.68 14.93 12.57
N GLN A 856 16.86 14.67 11.98
CA GLN A 856 17.61 13.42 12.17
C GLN A 856 18.19 13.28 13.59
N ILE A 857 18.45 14.39 14.28
CA ILE A 857 18.87 14.42 15.68
C ILE A 857 17.67 14.09 16.58
N ILE A 858 16.60 14.88 16.49
CA ILE A 858 15.43 14.75 17.40
C ILE A 858 14.55 13.52 17.13
N SER A 859 14.61 12.89 15.94
CA SER A 859 13.63 11.88 15.50
C SER A 859 13.48 10.65 16.42
N GLU A 860 14.56 10.17 17.03
CA GLU A 860 14.48 9.04 17.98
C GLU A 860 14.22 9.50 19.42
N PRO A 861 14.90 10.55 19.94
CA PRO A 861 14.55 11.17 21.23
C PRO A 861 13.09 11.62 21.37
N CYS A 862 12.46 12.11 20.28
CA CYS A 862 11.05 12.49 20.24
C CYS A 862 10.15 11.29 20.55
N PHE A 863 10.31 10.19 19.82
CA PHE A 863 9.54 8.96 20.04
C PHE A 863 9.83 8.31 21.40
N ASN A 864 11.09 8.33 21.84
CA ASN A 864 11.47 7.83 23.16
C ASN A 864 10.81 8.66 24.28
N THR A 865 10.88 9.99 24.20
CA THR A 865 10.36 10.87 25.25
C THR A 865 8.84 10.90 25.25
N LEU A 866 8.23 11.37 24.16
CA LEU A 866 6.80 11.63 24.09
C LEU A 866 5.93 10.36 24.04
N ARG A 867 6.45 9.25 23.48
CA ARG A 867 5.75 7.95 23.52
C ARG A 867 6.32 7.01 24.59
N THR A 868 7.61 6.69 24.58
CA THR A 868 8.09 5.56 25.43
C THR A 868 8.15 5.92 26.93
N LYS A 869 8.53 7.15 27.27
CA LYS A 869 8.58 7.65 28.66
C LYS A 869 7.24 8.24 29.11
N GLU A 870 6.76 9.26 28.40
CA GLU A 870 5.58 10.05 28.77
C GLU A 870 4.26 9.39 28.38
N GLN A 871 4.29 8.38 27.49
CA GLN A 871 3.11 7.60 27.08
C GLN A 871 1.93 8.46 26.61
N LEU A 872 2.22 9.56 25.89
CA LEU A 872 1.19 10.46 25.37
C LEU A 872 0.29 9.77 24.34
N GLY A 873 0.77 8.73 23.65
CA GLY A 873 -0.10 7.90 22.81
C GLY A 873 0.68 7.02 21.83
N TYR A 874 -0.05 6.16 21.11
CA TYR A 874 0.54 5.26 20.13
C TYR A 874 1.12 6.02 18.92
N ILE A 875 0.43 7.07 18.45
CA ILE A 875 0.87 7.88 17.31
C ILE A 875 1.65 9.07 17.84
N VAL A 876 2.98 9.01 17.69
CA VAL A 876 3.91 10.13 17.89
C VAL A 876 4.85 10.16 16.70
N PHE A 877 4.91 11.30 16.01
CA PHE A 877 5.76 11.51 14.84
C PHE A 877 6.38 12.91 14.90
N SER A 878 7.64 13.02 14.45
CA SER A 878 8.23 14.31 14.09
C SER A 878 9.09 14.19 12.84
N GLY A 879 9.26 15.31 12.13
CA GLY A 879 10.08 15.39 10.93
C GLY A 879 9.78 16.63 10.10
N PRO A 880 10.39 16.75 8.90
CA PRO A 880 10.12 17.87 8.01
C PRO A 880 8.70 17.79 7.42
N ARG A 881 8.05 18.94 7.32
CA ARG A 881 6.94 19.21 6.40
C ARG A 881 7.53 19.97 5.21
N ARG A 882 7.13 19.59 3.98
CA ARG A 882 7.49 20.28 2.73
C ARG A 882 6.20 20.45 1.92
N ALA A 883 5.85 21.69 1.55
CA ALA A 883 4.69 22.01 0.72
C ALA A 883 4.95 23.31 -0.05
N ASN A 884 4.48 23.41 -1.30
CA ASN A 884 4.51 24.65 -2.11
C ASN A 884 5.89 25.37 -2.18
N GLY A 885 7.00 24.61 -2.09
CA GLY A 885 8.35 25.16 -2.07
C GLY A 885 8.84 25.67 -0.70
N ILE A 886 8.01 25.62 0.34
CA ILE A 886 8.33 26.01 1.73
C ILE A 886 8.51 24.75 2.59
N GLN A 887 9.14 24.91 3.76
CA GLN A 887 9.36 23.83 4.71
C GLN A 887 9.33 24.28 6.17
N GLY A 888 9.33 23.30 7.07
CA GLY A 888 9.49 23.51 8.50
C GLY A 888 9.43 22.21 9.30
N LEU A 889 9.65 22.30 10.60
CA LEU A 889 9.55 21.16 11.52
C LEU A 889 8.09 20.94 11.90
N ARG A 890 7.66 19.67 11.96
CA ARG A 890 6.36 19.31 12.51
C ARG A 890 6.40 18.20 13.55
N PHE A 891 5.41 18.22 14.43
CA PHE A 891 5.06 17.15 15.37
C PHE A 891 3.61 16.75 15.14
N ILE A 892 3.33 15.45 15.11
CA ILE A 892 1.97 14.90 15.03
C ILE A 892 1.79 13.92 16.19
N ILE A 893 0.75 14.12 17.01
CA ILE A 893 0.42 13.26 18.15
C ILE A 893 -1.08 12.93 18.13
N GLN A 894 -1.45 11.69 18.47
CA GLN A 894 -2.82 11.31 18.84
C GLN A 894 -2.82 10.76 20.25
N SER A 895 -3.72 11.27 21.10
CA SER A 895 -3.69 11.08 22.55
C SER A 895 -5.09 11.14 23.16
N GLU A 896 -5.27 10.54 24.33
CA GLU A 896 -6.40 10.81 25.23
C GLU A 896 -6.28 12.18 25.93
N LYS A 897 -5.05 12.73 25.99
CA LYS A 897 -4.77 14.02 26.66
C LYS A 897 -5.18 15.20 25.78
N PRO A 898 -5.65 16.31 26.38
CA PRO A 898 -6.07 17.50 25.63
C PRO A 898 -4.89 18.15 24.87
N PRO A 899 -5.13 18.78 23.70
CA PRO A 899 -4.07 19.37 22.89
C PRO A 899 -3.19 20.39 23.62
N HIS A 900 -3.74 21.21 24.53
CA HIS A 900 -2.94 22.17 25.31
C HIS A 900 -1.86 21.50 26.17
N TYR A 901 -2.11 20.28 26.66
CA TYR A 901 -1.12 19.52 27.42
C TYR A 901 -0.04 18.99 26.48
N LEU A 902 -0.43 18.47 25.31
CA LEU A 902 0.50 17.96 24.29
C LEU A 902 1.44 19.06 23.77
N GLU A 903 0.95 20.29 23.59
CA GLU A 903 1.76 21.49 23.33
C GLU A 903 2.87 21.66 24.37
N SER A 904 2.49 21.71 25.66
CA SER A 904 3.45 21.91 26.75
C SER A 904 4.53 20.81 26.79
N ARG A 905 4.17 19.56 26.44
CA ARG A 905 5.10 18.43 26.39
C ARG A 905 6.05 18.48 25.20
N VAL A 906 5.57 18.91 24.02
CA VAL A 906 6.43 19.13 22.85
C VAL A 906 7.42 20.28 23.10
N GLU A 907 6.97 21.35 23.74
CA GLU A 907 7.83 22.50 24.08
C GLU A 907 8.86 22.14 25.17
N ALA A 908 8.48 21.41 26.21
CA ALA A 908 9.40 20.82 27.20
C ALA A 908 10.44 19.88 26.54
N PHE A 909 10.01 19.10 25.54
CA PHE A 909 10.89 18.24 24.76
C PHE A 909 11.89 19.05 23.91
N LEU A 910 11.49 20.18 23.30
CA LEU A 910 12.39 21.02 22.52
C LEU A 910 13.53 21.61 23.39
N ILE A 911 13.23 22.10 24.60
CA ILE A 911 14.26 22.57 25.56
C ILE A 911 15.16 21.40 26.00
N THR A 912 14.57 20.22 26.23
CA THR A 912 15.36 19.02 26.54
C THR A 912 16.32 18.66 25.39
N MET A 913 15.91 18.89 24.14
CA MET A 913 16.75 18.64 22.97
C MET A 913 17.83 19.70 22.74
N GLU A 914 17.57 20.97 23.03
CA GLU A 914 18.59 22.03 22.99
C GLU A 914 19.79 21.64 23.87
N LYS A 915 19.53 21.40 25.16
CA LYS A 915 20.57 20.96 26.10
C LYS A 915 21.21 19.64 25.67
N SER A 916 20.41 18.69 25.17
CA SER A 916 20.95 17.42 24.66
C SER A 916 21.83 17.56 23.41
N ILE A 917 21.72 18.66 22.65
CA ILE A 917 22.62 18.98 21.53
C ILE A 917 23.87 19.68 22.07
N GLU A 918 23.72 20.67 22.96
CA GLU A 918 24.85 21.34 23.61
C GLU A 918 25.79 20.33 24.31
N ASP A 919 25.23 19.42 25.11
CA ASP A 919 25.96 18.34 25.82
C ASP A 919 26.52 17.24 24.88
N MET A 920 26.14 17.20 23.59
CA MET A 920 26.55 16.10 22.71
C MET A 920 28.00 16.22 22.22
N THR A 921 28.72 15.10 22.28
CA THR A 921 30.07 14.97 21.73
C THR A 921 30.08 15.09 20.21
N GLU A 922 31.14 15.65 19.63
CA GLU A 922 31.31 15.76 18.18
C GLU A 922 31.23 14.40 17.45
N GLU A 923 31.77 13.31 18.04
CA GLU A 923 31.64 11.96 17.48
C GLU A 923 30.18 11.49 17.35
N ALA A 924 29.30 11.92 18.25
CA ALA A 924 27.87 11.65 18.18
C ALA A 924 27.20 12.49 17.09
N PHE A 925 27.52 13.78 17.01
CA PHE A 925 27.02 14.69 15.97
C PHE A 925 27.38 14.20 14.55
N GLN A 926 28.65 13.83 14.32
CA GLN A 926 29.11 13.26 13.06
C GLN A 926 28.41 11.93 12.70
N LYS A 927 28.00 11.12 13.68
CA LYS A 927 27.16 9.93 13.42
C LYS A 927 25.74 10.31 12.95
N HIS A 928 25.19 11.45 13.36
CA HIS A 928 23.91 11.94 12.80
C HIS A 928 24.07 12.43 11.36
N ILE A 929 25.12 13.20 11.06
CA ILE A 929 25.49 13.60 9.68
C ILE A 929 25.64 12.37 8.78
N GLN A 930 26.49 11.41 9.17
CA GLN A 930 26.75 10.21 8.38
C GLN A 930 25.48 9.33 8.20
N ALA A 931 24.62 9.26 9.23
CA ALA A 931 23.36 8.54 9.13
C ALA A 931 22.34 9.22 8.19
N LEU A 932 22.32 10.56 8.10
CA LEU A 932 21.50 11.28 7.13
C LEU A 932 22.09 11.18 5.71
N ALA A 933 23.40 11.33 5.56
CA ALA A 933 24.11 11.13 4.28
C ALA A 933 23.80 9.76 3.66
N ILE A 934 23.88 8.68 4.45
CA ILE A 934 23.55 7.32 3.98
C ILE A 934 22.05 7.18 3.64
N ARG A 935 21.15 7.88 4.35
CA ARG A 935 19.70 7.86 4.04
C ARG A 935 19.40 8.56 2.71
N ARG A 936 20.06 9.69 2.42
CA ARG A 936 19.88 10.48 1.19
C ARG A 936 20.51 9.80 -0.02
N LEU A 937 21.72 9.26 0.13
CA LEU A 937 22.43 8.53 -0.91
C LEU A 937 21.97 7.07 -1.11
N ASP A 938 20.87 6.61 -0.49
CA ASP A 938 20.38 5.25 -0.73
C ASP A 938 19.85 5.12 -2.17
N LYS A 939 20.60 4.39 -3.00
CA LYS A 939 20.28 4.20 -4.41
C LYS A 939 18.90 3.55 -4.59
N PRO A 940 18.05 4.00 -5.53
CA PRO A 940 16.82 3.29 -5.86
C PRO A 940 17.07 1.80 -6.15
N LYS A 941 16.13 0.95 -5.71
CA LYS A 941 16.25 -0.52 -5.88
C LYS A 941 15.42 -1.04 -7.07
N LYS A 942 14.51 -0.22 -7.61
CA LYS A 942 13.62 -0.55 -8.72
C LYS A 942 13.27 0.71 -9.51
N LEU A 943 12.93 0.55 -10.80
CA LEU A 943 12.63 1.64 -11.74
C LEU A 943 11.60 2.64 -11.19
N SER A 944 10.48 2.15 -10.66
CA SER A 944 9.41 2.98 -10.08
C SER A 944 9.87 3.85 -8.90
N ALA A 945 10.89 3.43 -8.14
CA ALA A 945 11.45 4.22 -7.04
C ALA A 945 12.43 5.32 -7.53
N GLU A 946 13.05 5.13 -8.69
CA GLU A 946 13.88 6.16 -9.33
C GLU A 946 13.02 7.17 -10.09
N CYS A 947 12.06 6.68 -10.88
CA CYS A 947 11.02 7.50 -11.51
C CYS A 947 10.31 8.42 -10.50
N ALA A 948 9.95 7.91 -9.31
CA ALA A 948 9.34 8.75 -8.26
C ALA A 948 10.24 9.88 -7.74
N LYS A 949 11.57 9.71 -7.72
CA LYS A 949 12.50 10.80 -7.34
C LYS A 949 12.52 11.90 -8.39
N TYR A 950 12.67 11.52 -9.66
CA TYR A 950 12.66 12.45 -10.79
C TYR A 950 11.31 13.14 -10.94
N TRP A 951 10.21 12.41 -10.75
CA TRP A 951 8.86 12.98 -10.76
C TRP A 951 8.66 14.03 -9.67
N GLY A 952 9.21 13.80 -8.47
CA GLY A 952 9.21 14.79 -7.38
C GLY A 952 9.91 16.10 -7.76
N GLU A 953 11.06 16.05 -8.44
CA GLU A 953 11.77 17.24 -8.93
C GLU A 953 11.00 17.97 -10.04
N ILE A 954 10.27 17.24 -10.89
CA ILE A 954 9.47 17.78 -11.99
C ILE A 954 8.20 18.46 -11.47
N ILE A 955 7.36 17.78 -10.69
CA ILE A 955 6.09 18.34 -10.21
C ILE A 955 6.26 19.48 -9.20
N SER A 956 7.40 19.52 -8.50
CA SER A 956 7.79 20.66 -7.65
C SER A 956 8.45 21.81 -8.42
N GLN A 957 8.71 21.61 -9.72
CA GLN A 957 9.39 22.53 -10.63
C GLN A 957 10.78 22.99 -10.16
N GLN A 958 11.43 22.20 -9.30
CA GLN A 958 12.80 22.46 -8.84
C GLN A 958 13.84 21.85 -9.79
N TYR A 959 13.54 20.73 -10.45
CA TYR A 959 14.40 20.05 -11.45
C TYR A 959 15.84 19.75 -11.00
N ASN A 960 16.10 19.61 -9.70
CA ASN A 960 17.44 19.34 -9.18
C ASN A 960 17.71 17.82 -9.12
N PHE A 961 17.95 17.19 -10.27
CA PHE A 961 18.13 15.74 -10.33
C PHE A 961 19.37 15.20 -9.59
N ASP A 962 20.39 16.04 -9.37
CA ASP A 962 21.61 15.71 -8.61
C ASP A 962 21.52 16.11 -7.12
N ARG A 963 20.34 16.55 -6.65
CA ARG A 963 20.10 17.11 -5.30
C ARG A 963 20.80 16.35 -4.19
N ASP A 964 20.71 15.02 -4.16
CA ASP A 964 21.28 14.22 -3.07
C ASP A 964 22.80 14.35 -2.97
N ASN A 965 23.52 14.54 -4.07
CA ASN A 965 24.97 14.74 -4.03
C ASN A 965 25.30 16.15 -3.54
N THR A 966 24.62 17.18 -4.09
CA THR A 966 24.80 18.59 -3.70
C THR A 966 24.46 18.83 -2.22
N GLU A 967 23.29 18.36 -1.78
CA GLU A 967 22.82 18.55 -0.40
C GLU A 967 23.66 17.73 0.60
N VAL A 968 24.11 16.50 0.26
CA VAL A 968 24.98 15.72 1.15
C VAL A 968 26.42 16.23 1.18
N ALA A 969 26.91 16.88 0.11
CA ALA A 969 28.18 17.59 0.15
C ALA A 969 28.12 18.77 1.15
N TYR A 970 27.06 19.58 1.08
CA TYR A 970 26.82 20.69 2.02
C TYR A 970 26.56 20.19 3.46
N LEU A 971 25.77 19.13 3.64
CA LEU A 971 25.48 18.54 4.95
C LEU A 971 26.75 18.20 5.76
N LYS A 972 27.83 17.79 5.08
CA LYS A 972 29.11 17.43 5.72
C LYS A 972 29.93 18.63 6.18
N THR A 973 29.59 19.86 5.77
CA THR A 973 30.23 21.08 6.25
C THR A 973 29.54 21.67 7.48
N LEU A 974 28.36 21.17 7.85
CA LEU A 974 27.62 21.66 9.01
C LEU A 974 28.28 21.27 10.32
N THR A 975 28.33 22.23 11.24
CA THR A 975 28.85 22.07 12.61
C THR A 975 27.72 21.98 13.62
N LYS A 976 28.07 21.62 14.86
CA LYS A 976 27.12 21.64 15.99
C LYS A 976 26.61 23.06 16.29
N GLU A 977 27.47 24.07 16.12
CA GLU A 977 27.15 25.48 16.37
C GLU A 977 26.10 26.00 15.37
N ASP A 978 26.19 25.62 14.09
CA ASP A 978 25.20 25.97 13.08
C ASP A 978 23.79 25.48 13.45
N ILE A 979 23.69 24.25 13.96
CA ILE A 979 22.41 23.65 14.36
C ILE A 979 21.86 24.28 15.65
N ILE A 980 22.72 24.66 16.59
CA ILE A 980 22.31 25.42 17.79
C ILE A 980 21.83 26.82 17.39
N LYS A 981 22.53 27.50 16.48
CA LYS A 981 22.11 28.80 15.95
C LYS A 981 20.77 28.71 15.24
N PHE A 982 20.61 27.76 14.33
CA PHE A 982 19.34 27.50 13.63
C PHE A 982 18.19 27.24 14.62
N TYR A 983 18.42 26.44 15.67
CA TYR A 983 17.43 26.21 16.72
C TYR A 983 17.06 27.52 17.45
N LYS A 984 18.06 28.28 17.92
CA LYS A 984 17.85 29.55 18.65
C LYS A 984 17.26 30.67 17.80
N GLU A 985 17.48 30.65 16.48
CA GLU A 985 16.93 31.65 15.55
C GLU A 985 15.49 31.35 15.11
N MET A 986 15.15 30.05 14.90
CA MET A 986 13.91 29.64 14.23
C MET A 986 12.93 28.81 15.09
N LEU A 987 13.40 28.07 16.10
CA LEU A 987 12.63 26.99 16.77
C LEU A 987 12.46 27.15 18.28
N ALA A 988 13.42 27.76 18.99
CA ALA A 988 13.36 28.01 20.43
C ALA A 988 12.12 28.84 20.82
N VAL A 989 11.69 28.77 22.09
CA VAL A 989 10.43 29.39 22.55
C VAL A 989 10.39 30.91 22.36
N ASP A 990 11.54 31.55 22.54
CA ASP A 990 11.82 32.98 22.45
C ASP A 990 12.53 33.38 21.14
N ALA A 991 12.66 32.44 20.20
CA ALA A 991 13.37 32.62 18.94
C ALA A 991 12.83 33.83 18.15
N PRO A 992 13.72 34.70 17.59
CA PRO A 992 13.31 35.91 16.89
C PRO A 992 12.44 35.63 15.68
N ARG A 993 12.70 34.55 14.95
CA ARG A 993 11.97 34.14 13.73
C ARG A 993 11.14 32.88 13.96
N ARG A 994 10.50 32.78 15.14
CA ARG A 994 9.60 31.67 15.46
C ARG A 994 8.27 31.82 14.72
N HIS A 995 7.94 30.85 13.88
CA HIS A 995 6.71 30.84 13.09
C HIS A 995 5.87 29.61 13.45
N LYS A 996 4.93 29.74 14.40
CA LYS A 996 4.18 28.59 14.93
C LYS A 996 2.71 28.63 14.49
N VAL A 997 2.24 27.51 13.95
CA VAL A 997 0.80 27.24 13.82
C VAL A 997 0.49 25.85 14.35
N SER A 998 -0.59 25.76 15.12
CA SER A 998 -1.03 24.53 15.77
C SER A 998 -2.46 24.21 15.37
N VAL A 999 -2.71 22.96 15.01
CA VAL A 999 -4.07 22.45 14.77
C VAL A 999 -4.45 21.50 15.89
N HIS A 1000 -5.48 21.87 16.65
CA HIS A 1000 -5.99 21.13 17.79
C HIS A 1000 -7.31 20.44 17.40
N VAL A 1001 -7.32 19.11 17.38
CA VAL A 1001 -8.53 18.31 17.16
C VAL A 1001 -8.95 17.68 18.48
N LEU A 1002 -10.07 18.13 19.03
CA LEU A 1002 -10.62 17.63 20.29
C LEU A 1002 -11.24 16.24 20.12
N ALA A 1003 -11.23 15.47 21.20
CA ALA A 1003 -12.00 14.23 21.32
C ALA A 1003 -13.50 14.51 21.32
N ARG A 1004 -14.31 13.52 20.92
CA ARG A 1004 -15.78 13.60 20.87
C ARG A 1004 -16.42 14.19 22.15
N GLU A 1005 -16.01 13.71 23.31
CA GLU A 1005 -16.59 14.07 24.62
C GLU A 1005 -15.88 15.27 25.28
N MET A 1006 -14.92 15.91 24.62
CA MET A 1006 -14.19 17.05 25.16
C MET A 1006 -14.87 18.36 24.76
N ASP A 1007 -15.62 18.95 25.69
CA ASP A 1007 -16.49 20.09 25.37
C ASP A 1007 -15.74 21.37 25.02
N SER A 1008 -14.71 21.69 25.80
CA SER A 1008 -13.78 22.78 25.51
C SER A 1008 -12.36 22.39 25.92
N CYS A 1009 -11.40 23.00 25.25
CA CYS A 1009 -10.00 22.96 25.64
C CYS A 1009 -9.61 24.39 26.03
N PRO A 1010 -9.13 24.63 27.26
CA PRO A 1010 -8.53 25.91 27.61
C PRO A 1010 -7.42 26.25 26.63
N VAL A 1011 -7.31 27.53 26.27
CA VAL A 1011 -6.21 28.02 25.46
C VAL A 1011 -4.93 27.93 26.28
N VAL A 1012 -3.82 27.58 25.63
CA VAL A 1012 -2.52 27.41 26.29
C VAL A 1012 -2.09 28.74 26.91
N GLY A 1013 -2.20 28.86 28.24
CA GLY A 1013 -1.92 30.08 28.99
C GLY A 1013 -2.63 30.14 30.35
N GLU A 1014 -3.82 29.55 30.47
CA GLU A 1014 -4.65 29.64 31.70
C GLU A 1014 -4.37 28.56 32.75
N PHE A 1015 -3.55 27.55 32.45
CA PHE A 1015 -3.15 26.52 33.42
C PHE A 1015 -1.76 26.83 34.01
N PRO A 1016 -1.60 26.86 35.36
CA PRO A 1016 -0.27 26.79 35.94
C PRO A 1016 0.38 25.47 35.50
N CYS A 1017 1.68 25.49 35.21
CA CYS A 1017 2.43 24.32 34.79
C CYS A 1017 2.10 23.13 35.71
N GLN A 1018 1.39 22.12 35.19
CA GLN A 1018 1.20 20.86 35.91
C GLN A 1018 2.55 20.15 35.94
N ASN A 1019 3.33 20.51 36.95
CA ASN A 1019 4.60 19.90 37.28
C ASN A 1019 4.33 18.50 37.86
N ASP A 1020 3.95 17.57 36.99
CA ASP A 1020 4.11 16.15 37.27
C ASP A 1020 5.57 15.95 37.70
N ILE A 1021 5.76 15.52 38.95
CA ILE A 1021 7.04 15.59 39.70
C ILE A 1021 8.19 14.84 38.98
N ASN A 1022 7.86 13.99 38.01
CA ASN A 1022 8.80 13.17 37.25
C ASN A 1022 9.00 13.60 35.77
N LEU A 1023 8.38 14.71 35.31
CA LEU A 1023 8.49 15.20 33.93
C LEU A 1023 9.43 16.40 33.81
N SER A 1024 10.00 16.61 32.61
CA SER A 1024 10.78 17.81 32.33
C SER A 1024 9.88 19.06 32.36
N GLN A 1025 10.39 20.15 32.94
CA GLN A 1025 9.63 21.40 33.08
C GLN A 1025 9.26 21.97 31.71
N ALA A 1026 7.98 22.32 31.52
CA ALA A 1026 7.52 23.02 30.33
C ALA A 1026 7.76 24.53 30.47
N PRO A 1027 8.08 25.25 29.37
CA PRO A 1027 8.19 26.69 29.39
C PRO A 1027 6.81 27.34 29.53
N ALA A 1028 6.78 28.58 30.02
CA ALA A 1028 5.64 29.45 29.80
C ALA A 1028 5.51 29.75 28.30
N LEU A 1029 4.28 29.77 27.79
CA LEU A 1029 3.99 29.99 26.37
C LEU A 1029 3.17 31.29 26.23
N PRO A 1030 3.37 32.08 25.15
CA PRO A 1030 2.61 33.29 24.92
C PRO A 1030 1.15 32.96 24.60
N GLN A 1031 0.23 33.91 24.81
CA GLN A 1031 -1.16 33.72 24.39
C GLN A 1031 -1.23 33.58 22.85
N PRO A 1032 -1.78 32.48 22.29
CA PRO A 1032 -1.92 32.33 20.85
C PRO A 1032 -3.09 33.14 20.30
N GLU A 1033 -2.99 33.52 19.03
CA GLU A 1033 -4.11 34.02 18.25
C GLU A 1033 -5.00 32.85 17.78
N VAL A 1034 -6.29 32.86 18.14
CA VAL A 1034 -7.22 31.77 17.80
C VAL A 1034 -7.86 32.06 16.44
N ILE A 1035 -7.58 31.20 15.46
CA ILE A 1035 -8.12 31.30 14.11
C ILE A 1035 -9.61 30.94 14.13
N GLN A 1036 -10.48 31.95 14.00
CA GLN A 1036 -11.93 31.76 13.89
C GLN A 1036 -12.35 31.38 12.46
N ASN A 1037 -11.70 31.94 11.45
CA ASN A 1037 -12.03 31.72 10.04
C ASN A 1037 -10.76 31.53 9.19
N MET A 1038 -10.70 30.43 8.42
CA MET A 1038 -9.54 30.11 7.58
C MET A 1038 -9.27 31.16 6.49
N THR A 1039 -10.32 31.73 5.91
CA THR A 1039 -10.22 32.71 4.82
C THR A 1039 -9.73 34.06 5.34
N GLU A 1040 -10.17 34.48 6.52
CA GLU A 1040 -9.67 35.70 7.17
C GLU A 1040 -8.20 35.56 7.57
N PHE A 1041 -7.82 34.43 8.18
CA PHE A 1041 -6.43 34.11 8.50
C PHE A 1041 -5.50 34.20 7.27
N LYS A 1042 -5.90 33.60 6.13
CA LYS A 1042 -5.13 33.70 4.88
C LYS A 1042 -5.07 35.12 4.33
N ARG A 1043 -6.17 35.88 4.40
CA ARG A 1043 -6.25 37.27 3.89
C ARG A 1043 -5.43 38.25 4.73
N GLY A 1044 -5.26 37.98 6.02
CA GLY A 1044 -4.47 38.82 6.93
C GLY A 1044 -2.95 38.63 6.81
N LEU A 1045 -2.49 37.63 6.06
CA LEU A 1045 -1.08 37.22 6.02
C LEU A 1045 -0.47 37.27 4.61
N PRO A 1046 0.84 37.52 4.49
CA PRO A 1046 1.55 37.44 3.22
C PRO A 1046 1.61 36.00 2.69
N LEU A 1047 1.92 35.86 1.40
CA LEU A 1047 2.20 34.58 0.74
C LEU A 1047 3.66 34.55 0.31
N PHE A 1048 4.34 33.42 0.53
CA PHE A 1048 5.72 33.26 0.09
C PHE A 1048 5.86 33.37 -1.45
N PRO A 1049 7.05 33.77 -1.96
CA PRO A 1049 7.43 33.51 -3.34
C PRO A 1049 7.56 32.00 -3.62
N LEU A 1050 7.41 31.62 -4.89
CA LEU A 1050 7.66 30.25 -5.34
C LEU A 1050 9.16 29.99 -5.48
N VAL A 1051 9.59 28.75 -5.23
CA VAL A 1051 10.99 28.33 -5.44
C VAL A 1051 11.34 28.41 -6.93
N LYS A 1052 12.54 28.93 -7.23
CA LYS A 1052 13.03 29.05 -8.60
C LYS A 1052 13.49 27.68 -9.14
N PRO A 1053 13.22 27.34 -10.41
CA PRO A 1053 13.83 26.20 -11.09
C PRO A 1053 15.35 26.20 -10.98
N HIS A 1054 15.95 25.02 -10.80
CA HIS A 1054 17.41 24.86 -10.74
C HIS A 1054 18.06 25.13 -12.11
N ILE A 1055 18.77 26.25 -12.23
CA ILE A 1055 19.53 26.61 -13.43
C ILE A 1055 20.90 25.93 -13.38
N ASN A 1056 21.11 24.93 -14.24
CA ASN A 1056 22.42 24.33 -14.41
C ASN A 1056 23.31 25.20 -15.33
N PHE A 1057 24.06 26.12 -14.74
CA PHE A 1057 24.97 27.03 -15.46
C PHE A 1057 26.08 26.33 -16.27
N MET A 1058 26.37 25.05 -16.03
CA MET A 1058 27.28 24.26 -16.89
C MET A 1058 26.60 23.84 -18.20
N ALA A 1059 25.30 23.51 -18.16
CA ALA A 1059 24.54 23.11 -19.35
C ALA A 1059 24.16 24.30 -20.24
N ALA A 1060 23.99 25.50 -19.65
CA ALA A 1060 23.70 26.74 -20.39
C ALA A 1060 24.92 27.36 -21.11
N LYS A 1061 26.06 26.65 -21.16
CA LYS A 1061 27.29 27.02 -21.90
C LYS A 1061 27.66 26.04 -23.02
N LEU A 1062 26.84 25.01 -23.23
CA LEU A 1062 26.89 24.05 -24.34
C LEU A 1062 25.69 24.29 -25.26
#